data_AF-A0A7C1ESN2-F1
#
_entry.id   AF-A0A7C1ESN2-F1
#
_cell.length_a   1.000
_cell.length_b   1.000
_cell.length_c   1.000
_cell.angle_alpha   90.00
_cell.angle_beta   90.00
_cell.angle_gamma   90.00
#
_symmetry.space_group_name_H-M   'P 1'
#
loop_
_entity.id
_entity.type
_entity.pdbx_description
1 polymer ?
#
loop_
_entity_poly.entity_id
_entity_poly.type
_entity_poly.pdbx_seq_one_letter_code
_entity_poly.pdbx_strand_id
1 'polypeptide(L)'
;MRSVSRSLPAVGTFLLLFLPCQSVFAQQTSSKKSERLELLPGAGSLFHTEVRGEEVTWVIGNVHLRQGEGDFRADSARWHQKANRVVLVGKVKIRYPEYELRADSVRYDAKTKEGWAYGKIRYEDLKEKTVLLGERGRYEREKKYLLIDQKPEMQLLPSASDTAKPETTFIWAKKLEFFGDEERGVGTDSVRIRRGKVFAHSQKAIFLRKEEKLILTEKPRGGDDKSEVTGERLTLFFKESRVQRLLAEKKARAIYRDLADTARTDTTRSELAADSVIFHFADDAPNLIRALGQAYIYYNQADGKVRNHASGDSVHLHLKDRQVENVSINGGGQGTYYAFPEGKPGGDTVYYQAEEIEYQIPPNKIFLLSRAEARYQNLTLEADSMLYDGKAELLYASGFADSSRNRTKRVLKDGKDEVAYDRLAYDFSTKKGKMKSSRTQLTEGYYRGADVSRVSEEEVFIRNGWFTTCDAEHPHYYFSSAHMKLIHRNRMIAKPVVLRIVDVPLAAIPFYIFPLKPGRHSGILNLRIGNFGNQQRGIHNIGYYFALSDYYDLTTAVDVDETGGDLTLLFRSSVNYAWRYHFNGRLGGSYSRDRRIAFDSLGNFLNSSGSFIKSRADRWDFNFNHYQPLSPTATLSGSGNFVSDKNYYPQRSLDLSTRLNRVLNPQVNFSKNLGWGGLSIVAQKTFNLDTDERTSVFPSFSLTKPAKPFFPPGRGKSHAWYNSIYYSYSAGGSNYFNRVQKIVPIDSVTSDTLTEDRKRATLNHNFALSAPQKIFWLTLSPNFNYAENWFHINRTNGSEAAGVSSGTFRRGSGSVGVSSTTNLYGTFLFRLGSLTGLRHVLNPSVSYSWIPKSTRHQKEAAFVGVGVSTQTAQVLNFSLSQYFQAKFQSEKGEKKIDLFTATMAASYNAEANFRRWSELTTAVRTSAVPNFSFDFSARHDFYDTLGNGLDRPRLLNFSITSAYNFNRTFSFGPPLSPGEAASALAGSGGDDQLPFNFSISHTITQIKQPRPVVTTQQVNLNASLKLTKSWQVSYAQSYDLSSKASSFQEVVLTKDLHCWQGYFSWRPSGFRKGYYFILSVKALPELKISKEPVGLGTFLPGTFR
;
A
#
# COMPACT_ATOMS: atom_id res chain seq x y z
N MET A 1 39.37 0.56 52.89
CA MET A 1 40.84 0.63 52.73
C MET A 1 41.24 2.10 52.83
N ARG A 2 42.09 2.40 53.82
CA ARG A 2 43.18 3.42 53.93
C ARG A 2 42.93 4.81 53.31
N SER A 3 43.19 5.98 53.92
CA SER A 3 44.09 6.41 55.03
C SER A 3 43.77 7.90 55.38
N VAL A 4 43.75 8.36 56.65
CA VAL A 4 44.81 9.14 57.40
C VAL A 4 45.24 10.44 56.66
N SER A 5 45.35 11.68 57.17
CA SER A 5 45.68 12.36 58.46
C SER A 5 45.29 13.86 58.38
N ARG A 6 44.76 14.53 59.42
CA ARG A 6 45.41 15.44 60.43
C ARG A 6 46.21 16.69 59.95
N SER A 7 45.78 17.82 60.53
CA SER A 7 46.49 19.01 61.08
C SER A 7 46.95 20.21 60.22
N LEU A 8 46.57 21.40 60.73
CA LEU A 8 47.02 22.79 60.50
C LEU A 8 48.55 23.00 60.55
N PRO A 9 49.08 24.06 59.89
CA PRO A 9 49.51 25.33 60.53
C PRO A 9 49.18 26.58 59.65
N ALA A 10 48.88 27.79 60.14
CA ALA A 10 49.70 28.84 60.80
C ALA A 10 50.79 29.56 59.94
N VAL A 11 50.53 30.84 59.62
CA VAL A 11 51.40 32.05 59.72
C VAL A 11 52.45 32.39 58.62
N GLY A 12 52.50 33.70 58.26
CA GLY A 12 53.66 34.45 57.70
C GLY A 12 53.31 35.33 56.48
N THR A 13 52.98 36.64 56.54
CA THR A 13 53.67 37.87 57.03
C THR A 13 54.65 38.50 56.02
N PHE A 14 54.42 39.77 55.65
CA PHE A 14 55.48 40.75 55.34
C PHE A 14 55.07 42.15 55.86
N LEU A 15 56.08 42.87 56.39
CA LEU A 15 56.08 44.01 57.30
C LEU A 15 56.70 45.27 56.64
N LEU A 16 56.42 46.48 57.17
CA LEU A 16 57.31 47.66 57.42
C LEU A 16 56.41 48.94 57.63
N LEU A 17 56.23 49.49 58.85
CA LEU A 17 57.02 50.55 59.58
C LEU A 17 56.77 51.98 59.01
N PHE A 18 56.45 53.10 59.72
CA PHE A 18 56.86 53.68 61.02
C PHE A 18 55.82 54.72 61.58
N LEU A 19 55.84 54.94 62.91
CA LEU A 19 55.24 56.03 63.77
C LEU A 19 55.98 57.39 63.60
N PRO A 20 55.60 58.60 64.17
CA PRO A 20 54.94 58.87 65.48
C PRO A 20 54.05 60.16 65.66
N CYS A 21 53.53 60.36 66.90
CA CYS A 21 53.25 61.62 67.68
C CYS A 21 52.25 62.70 67.12
N GLN A 22 51.32 63.38 67.81
CA GLN A 22 51.09 63.88 69.21
C GLN A 22 49.54 64.09 69.41
N SER A 23 48.88 63.58 70.48
CA SER A 23 48.42 64.22 71.76
C SER A 23 47.54 65.51 71.61
N VAL A 24 46.34 65.68 72.20
CA VAL A 24 45.99 65.75 73.65
C VAL A 24 44.44 65.88 73.86
N PHE A 25 43.90 65.12 74.84
CA PHE A 25 42.76 65.33 75.79
C PHE A 25 41.33 65.70 75.30
N ALA A 26 40.22 65.34 75.97
CA ALA A 26 39.99 64.85 77.33
C ALA A 26 38.64 64.08 77.45
N GLN A 27 38.62 63.13 78.38
CA GLN A 27 37.55 62.71 79.30
C GLN A 27 36.07 62.75 78.88
N GLN A 28 35.40 61.61 79.04
CA GLN A 28 34.37 61.51 80.09
C GLN A 28 34.24 60.08 80.62
N THR A 29 34.63 59.93 81.88
CA THR A 29 34.30 58.78 82.73
C THR A 29 32.78 58.74 82.95
N SER A 30 32.10 57.73 82.42
CA SER A 30 30.73 57.40 82.80
C SER A 30 30.78 56.44 83.99
N SER A 31 30.23 56.90 85.12
CA SER A 31 30.18 56.18 86.38
C SER A 31 29.44 54.84 86.24
N LYS A 32 29.94 53.82 86.96
CA LYS A 32 29.18 52.57 87.22
C LYS A 32 27.87 52.95 87.92
N LYS A 33 26.78 53.07 87.15
CA LYS A 33 25.42 53.22 87.68
C LYS A 33 25.02 51.93 88.40
N SER A 34 24.41 52.08 89.57
CA SER A 34 23.90 51.01 90.43
C SER A 34 23.04 49.99 89.67
N GLU A 35 23.32 48.70 89.85
CA GLU A 35 22.53 47.59 89.29
C GLU A 35 21.28 47.25 90.14
N ARG A 36 21.05 47.93 91.27
CA ARG A 36 19.82 47.78 92.07
C ARG A 36 18.70 48.66 91.51
N LEU A 37 17.45 48.20 91.66
CA LEU A 37 16.29 49.06 91.40
C LEU A 37 16.29 50.20 92.42
N GLU A 38 16.17 51.43 91.95
CA GLU A 38 16.09 52.63 92.77
C GLU A 38 14.75 53.31 92.53
N LEU A 39 14.02 53.63 93.59
CA LEU A 39 12.81 54.43 93.51
C LEU A 39 13.18 55.91 93.45
N LEU A 40 12.73 56.59 92.39
CA LEU A 40 12.96 58.02 92.22
C LEU A 40 11.87 58.83 92.94
N PRO A 41 12.17 60.05 93.41
CA PRO A 41 11.20 60.89 94.14
C PRO A 41 10.00 61.24 93.25
N GLY A 42 8.77 61.00 93.72
CA GLY A 42 7.55 61.33 92.98
C GLY A 42 6.36 60.37 93.14
N ALA A 43 6.50 59.27 93.90
CA ALA A 43 5.42 58.34 94.18
C ALA A 43 4.37 58.92 95.15
N GLY A 44 3.08 58.78 94.83
CA GLY A 44 1.97 59.39 95.58
C GLY A 44 1.70 58.78 96.95
N SER A 45 1.94 57.48 97.14
CA SER A 45 1.78 56.77 98.43
C SER A 45 2.68 55.53 98.50
N LEU A 46 3.37 55.33 99.63
CA LEU A 46 4.24 54.17 99.89
C LEU A 46 3.72 53.38 101.09
N PHE A 47 3.46 52.09 100.90
CA PHE A 47 3.07 51.17 101.98
C PHE A 47 4.10 50.06 102.10
N HIS A 48 4.76 49.98 103.26
CA HIS A 48 5.67 48.89 103.59
C HIS A 48 4.90 47.79 104.32
N THR A 49 4.97 46.56 103.81
CA THR A 49 4.34 45.40 104.45
C THR A 49 5.25 44.19 104.31
N GLU A 50 5.16 43.27 105.26
CA GLU A 50 5.89 42.01 105.21
C GLU A 50 4.95 40.91 104.70
N VAL A 51 5.24 40.38 103.50
CA VAL A 51 4.44 39.30 102.90
C VAL A 51 5.30 38.05 102.85
N ARG A 52 4.98 37.06 103.70
CA ARG A 52 5.69 35.77 103.79
C ARG A 52 7.19 35.91 104.11
N GLY A 53 7.56 36.80 105.04
CA GLY A 53 8.96 37.00 105.48
C GLY A 53 9.83 37.84 104.54
N GLU A 54 9.25 38.38 103.46
CA GLU A 54 9.89 39.37 102.60
C GLU A 54 9.29 40.76 102.81
N GLU A 55 10.16 41.77 102.87
CA GLU A 55 9.78 43.17 102.88
C GLU A 55 9.33 43.58 101.47
N VAL A 56 8.05 43.93 101.37
CA VAL A 56 7.38 44.30 100.13
C VAL A 56 6.88 45.73 100.24
N THR A 57 7.39 46.58 99.35
CA THR A 57 6.96 47.97 99.24
C THR A 57 5.92 48.10 98.14
N TRP A 58 4.71 48.50 98.50
CA TRP A 58 3.67 48.90 97.56
C TRP A 58 3.82 50.40 97.28
N VAL A 59 3.96 50.73 96.00
CA VAL A 59 4.05 52.10 95.48
C VAL A 59 2.77 52.34 94.71
N ILE A 60 1.95 53.31 95.11
CA ILE A 60 0.67 53.60 94.47
C ILE A 60 0.64 55.09 94.06
N GLY A 61 0.31 55.36 92.79
CA GLY A 61 0.33 56.68 92.17
C GLY A 61 1.73 57.07 91.67
N ASN A 62 1.89 57.26 90.35
CA ASN A 62 3.12 57.72 89.69
C ASN A 62 4.40 56.97 90.13
N VAL A 63 4.43 55.65 89.94
CA VAL A 63 5.67 54.88 90.18
C VAL A 63 6.71 55.29 89.16
N HIS A 64 7.91 55.62 89.64
CA HIS A 64 9.08 55.86 88.82
C HIS A 64 10.29 55.16 89.44
N LEU A 65 10.72 54.05 88.84
CA LEU A 65 11.90 53.29 89.25
C LEU A 65 12.99 53.42 88.18
N ARG A 66 14.24 53.33 88.61
CA ARG A 66 15.41 53.33 87.73
C ARG A 66 16.28 52.11 88.01
N GLN A 67 16.79 51.47 86.97
CA GLN A 67 17.85 50.46 87.09
C GLN A 67 18.87 50.66 85.97
N GLY A 68 20.06 51.17 86.30
CA GLY A 68 21.06 51.60 85.32
C GLY A 68 20.53 52.69 84.39
N GLU A 69 20.41 52.38 83.09
CA GLU A 69 19.87 53.26 82.05
C GLU A 69 18.36 53.10 81.85
N GLY A 70 17.74 52.12 82.52
CA GLY A 70 16.31 51.81 82.40
C GLY A 70 15.44 52.69 83.27
N ASP A 71 14.43 53.32 82.65
CA ASP A 71 13.38 54.12 83.28
C ASP A 71 12.08 53.31 83.29
N PHE A 72 11.59 52.96 84.49
CA PHE A 72 10.39 52.15 84.68
C PHE A 72 9.30 53.02 85.30
N ARG A 73 8.13 53.10 84.65
CA ARG A 73 6.97 53.86 85.11
C ARG A 73 5.72 53.00 85.16
N ALA A 74 4.84 53.26 86.13
CA ALA A 74 3.53 52.61 86.25
C ALA A 74 2.59 53.41 87.16
N ASP A 75 1.30 53.08 87.14
CA ASP A 75 0.32 53.63 88.09
C ASP A 75 0.55 53.07 89.51
N SER A 76 0.98 51.80 89.61
CA SER A 76 1.33 51.15 90.88
C SER A 76 2.43 50.09 90.71
N ALA A 77 3.13 49.76 91.81
CA ALA A 77 4.17 48.74 91.81
C ALA A 77 4.26 48.03 93.16
N ARG A 78 4.51 46.74 93.11
CA ARG A 78 4.84 45.92 94.28
C ARG A 78 6.31 45.49 94.18
N TRP A 79 7.15 46.06 95.03
CA TRP A 79 8.59 45.90 94.98
C TRP A 79 9.11 45.08 96.18
N HIS A 80 9.62 43.89 95.89
CA HIS A 80 10.29 43.01 96.84
C HIS A 80 11.77 43.38 96.90
N GLN A 81 12.18 44.06 97.97
CA GLN A 81 13.51 44.70 98.02
C GLN A 81 14.67 43.69 98.12
N LYS A 82 14.54 42.65 98.96
CA LYS A 82 15.56 41.59 99.12
C LYS A 82 15.73 40.73 97.86
N ALA A 83 14.62 40.36 97.21
CA ALA A 83 14.64 39.61 95.96
C ALA A 83 14.98 40.47 94.73
N ASN A 84 15.06 41.80 94.88
CA ASN A 84 15.23 42.75 93.78
C ASN A 84 14.22 42.51 92.64
N ARG A 85 12.95 42.30 93.00
CA ARG A 85 11.89 41.96 92.04
C ARG A 85 10.75 42.94 92.17
N VAL A 86 10.29 43.49 91.06
CA VAL A 86 9.16 44.43 91.01
C VAL A 86 8.04 43.89 90.14
N VAL A 87 6.80 44.11 90.58
CA VAL A 87 5.59 43.90 89.78
C VAL A 87 4.94 45.25 89.56
N LEU A 88 5.04 45.79 88.36
CA LEU A 88 4.44 47.04 87.90
C LEU A 88 3.04 46.77 87.36
N VAL A 89 2.05 47.59 87.72
CA VAL A 89 0.64 47.42 87.31
C VAL A 89 0.02 48.78 87.00
N GLY A 90 -0.68 48.87 85.86
CA GLY A 90 -1.33 50.07 85.34
C GLY A 90 -0.38 50.93 84.50
N LYS A 91 -0.72 51.13 83.22
CA LYS A 91 0.04 51.93 82.23
C LYS A 91 1.56 51.77 82.33
N VAL A 92 2.04 50.53 82.43
CA VAL A 92 3.45 50.27 82.63
C VAL A 92 4.23 50.71 81.39
N LYS A 93 5.28 51.50 81.59
CA LYS A 93 6.20 51.97 80.57
C LYS A 93 7.64 51.78 81.04
N ILE A 94 8.39 50.91 80.38
CA ILE A 94 9.80 50.64 80.65
C ILE A 94 10.60 51.12 79.44
N ARG A 95 11.49 52.08 79.63
CA ARG A 95 12.29 52.67 78.56
C ARG A 95 13.77 52.49 78.85
N TYR A 96 14.46 51.86 77.92
CA TYR A 96 15.91 51.81 77.80
C TYR A 96 16.35 52.58 76.54
N PRO A 97 17.64 52.90 76.37
CA PRO A 97 18.14 53.54 75.15
C PRO A 97 17.79 52.74 73.88
N GLU A 98 17.84 51.41 73.97
CA GLU A 98 17.59 50.49 72.85
C GLU A 98 16.11 50.15 72.62
N TYR A 99 15.25 50.19 73.65
CA TYR A 99 13.86 49.76 73.50
C TYR A 99 12.89 50.45 74.47
N GLU A 100 11.61 50.49 74.09
CA GLU A 100 10.51 50.93 74.93
C GLU A 100 9.45 49.83 75.02
N LEU A 101 9.17 49.33 76.22
CA LEU A 101 8.12 48.35 76.52
C LEU A 101 6.95 49.05 77.21
N ARG A 102 5.73 48.86 76.69
CA ARG A 102 4.47 49.24 77.34
C ARG A 102 3.62 48.01 77.59
N ALA A 103 2.95 47.93 78.74
CA ALA A 103 2.03 46.83 79.07
C ALA A 103 1.04 47.24 80.17
N ASP A 104 0.00 46.42 80.40
CA ASP A 104 -0.92 46.65 81.52
C ASP A 104 -0.28 46.24 82.85
N SER A 105 0.57 45.20 82.84
CA SER A 105 1.41 44.84 83.99
C SER A 105 2.74 44.22 83.56
N VAL A 106 3.79 44.43 84.34
CA VAL A 106 5.12 43.82 84.13
C VAL A 106 5.69 43.31 85.44
N ARG A 107 6.04 42.02 85.50
CA ARG A 107 6.86 41.45 86.55
C ARG A 107 8.30 41.43 86.08
N TYR A 108 9.19 42.15 86.77
CA TYR A 108 10.60 42.25 86.42
C TYR A 108 11.47 41.85 87.61
N ASP A 109 12.36 40.90 87.38
CA ASP A 109 13.38 40.46 88.33
C ASP A 109 14.71 41.11 87.96
N ALA A 110 15.17 42.06 88.75
CA ALA A 110 16.35 42.85 88.46
C ALA A 110 17.67 42.09 88.69
N LYS A 111 17.65 40.93 89.37
CA LYS A 111 18.84 40.08 89.60
C LYS A 111 19.11 39.17 88.39
N THR A 112 18.06 38.54 87.88
CA THR A 112 18.12 37.70 86.67
C THR A 112 17.92 38.49 85.38
N LYS A 113 17.47 39.75 85.50
CA LYS A 113 17.12 40.68 84.40
C LYS A 113 16.06 40.07 83.46
N GLU A 114 15.14 39.31 84.03
CA GLU A 114 14.01 38.68 83.35
C GLU A 114 12.72 39.47 83.61
N GLY A 115 11.97 39.76 82.55
CA GLY A 115 10.70 40.48 82.58
C GLY A 115 9.56 39.69 81.95
N TRP A 116 8.43 39.61 82.62
CA TRP A 116 7.16 39.11 82.09
C TRP A 116 6.17 40.26 81.98
N ALA A 117 5.71 40.54 80.77
CA ALA A 117 4.68 41.53 80.49
C ALA A 117 3.34 40.82 80.21
N TYR A 118 2.24 41.42 80.67
CA TYR A 118 0.88 40.91 80.49
C TYR A 118 -0.09 42.05 80.14
N GLY A 119 -1.13 41.72 79.38
CA GLY A 119 -2.14 42.67 78.89
C GLY A 119 -1.73 43.28 77.55
N LYS A 120 -2.09 44.53 77.25
CA LYS A 120 -1.74 45.19 75.98
C LYS A 120 -0.23 45.48 75.88
N ILE A 121 0.55 44.49 75.47
CA ILE A 121 1.99 44.62 75.30
C ILE A 121 2.27 45.36 74.00
N ARG A 122 3.14 46.37 74.08
CA ARG A 122 3.80 47.02 72.96
C ARG A 122 5.27 47.17 73.29
N TYR A 123 6.09 46.32 72.71
CA TYR A 123 7.54 46.41 72.76
C TYR A 123 8.03 47.07 71.46
N GLU A 124 8.70 48.21 71.57
CA GLU A 124 9.22 48.97 70.45
C GLU A 124 10.75 48.98 70.54
N ASP A 125 11.41 48.31 69.59
CA ASP A 125 12.86 48.41 69.42
C ASP A 125 13.17 49.74 68.72
N LEU A 126 13.79 50.66 69.45
CA LEU A 126 14.04 52.03 68.99
C LEU A 126 15.20 52.10 68.00
N LYS A 127 16.10 51.11 68.03
CA LYS A 127 17.22 51.01 67.10
C LYS A 127 16.78 50.38 65.79
N GLU A 128 15.98 49.33 65.89
CA GLU A 128 15.59 48.48 64.76
C GLU A 128 14.21 48.82 64.17
N LYS A 129 13.59 49.92 64.62
CA LYS A 129 12.27 50.42 64.19
C LYS A 129 11.22 49.31 64.08
N THR A 130 11.20 48.42 65.08
CA THR A 130 10.35 47.24 65.11
C THR A 130 9.37 47.36 66.25
N VAL A 131 8.08 47.15 65.98
CA VAL A 131 7.02 47.14 67.01
C VAL A 131 6.50 45.71 67.16
N LEU A 132 6.50 45.21 68.39
CA LEU A 132 5.98 43.91 68.77
C LEU A 132 4.79 44.11 69.71
N LEU A 133 3.66 43.54 69.32
CA LEU A 133 2.38 43.61 70.04
C LEU A 133 1.99 42.21 70.52
N GLY A 134 1.30 42.11 71.65
CA GLY A 134 0.75 40.85 72.14
C GLY A 134 0.05 40.99 73.48
N GLU A 135 -0.42 39.85 74.02
CA GLU A 135 -1.12 39.79 75.31
C GLU A 135 -0.26 39.24 76.47
N ARG A 136 0.75 38.43 76.13
CA ARG A 136 1.71 37.85 77.08
C ARG A 136 3.09 37.76 76.45
N GLY A 137 4.10 38.26 77.15
CA GLY A 137 5.47 38.28 76.66
C GLY A 137 6.51 38.13 77.75
N ARG A 138 7.66 37.56 77.41
CA ARG A 138 8.80 37.32 78.28
C ARG A 138 10.05 37.89 77.62
N TYR A 139 10.81 38.70 78.34
CA TYR A 139 12.08 39.27 77.90
C TYR A 139 13.19 38.92 78.88
N GLU A 140 14.24 38.25 78.40
CA GLU A 140 15.46 37.97 79.16
C GLU A 140 16.58 38.90 78.66
N ARG A 141 16.91 39.94 79.43
CA ARG A 141 17.81 41.01 78.97
C ARG A 141 19.24 40.53 78.74
N GLU A 142 19.79 39.64 79.58
CA GLU A 142 21.16 39.15 79.41
C GLU A 142 21.33 38.27 78.17
N LYS A 143 20.31 37.49 77.82
CA LYS A 143 20.31 36.65 76.61
C LYS A 143 19.76 37.37 75.38
N LYS A 144 19.33 38.64 75.54
CA LYS A 144 18.57 39.42 74.55
C LYS A 144 17.47 38.61 73.88
N TYR A 145 16.76 37.81 74.67
CA TYR A 145 15.75 36.89 74.19
C TYR A 145 14.36 37.43 74.49
N LEU A 146 13.51 37.51 73.47
CA LEU A 146 12.12 37.98 73.58
C LEU A 146 11.18 36.90 73.06
N LEU A 147 10.13 36.63 73.83
CA LEU A 147 9.06 35.69 73.51
C LEU A 147 7.72 36.40 73.65
N ILE A 148 6.85 36.30 72.66
CA ILE A 148 5.42 36.66 72.77
C ILE A 148 4.61 35.47 72.28
N ASP A 149 3.76 34.91 73.14
CA ASP A 149 3.10 33.62 72.90
C ASP A 149 1.56 33.67 72.97
N GLN A 150 0.98 34.88 73.07
CA GLN A 150 -0.45 35.11 72.95
C GLN A 150 -0.74 36.30 72.03
N LYS A 151 -1.41 36.01 70.91
CA LYS A 151 -1.74 36.95 69.81
C LYS A 151 -0.55 37.85 69.40
N PRO A 152 0.65 37.29 69.14
CA PRO A 152 1.78 38.11 68.75
C PRO A 152 1.61 38.70 67.35
N GLU A 153 1.86 39.99 67.24
CA GLU A 153 1.95 40.73 65.98
C GLU A 153 3.24 41.54 65.96
N MET A 154 4.04 41.39 64.92
CA MET A 154 5.25 42.18 64.69
C MET A 154 5.02 43.10 63.50
N GLN A 155 5.38 44.36 63.65
CA GLN A 155 5.37 45.38 62.62
C GLN A 155 6.80 45.86 62.40
N LEU A 156 7.34 45.62 61.21
CA LEU A 156 8.61 46.18 60.77
C LEU A 156 8.30 47.49 60.06
N LEU A 157 8.70 48.61 60.66
CA LEU A 157 8.48 49.94 60.08
C LEU A 157 9.51 50.20 58.97
N PRO A 158 9.15 50.96 57.93
CA PRO A 158 10.03 51.23 56.80
C PRO A 158 11.31 51.99 57.22
N SER A 159 12.44 51.62 56.61
CA SER A 159 13.73 52.29 56.79
C SER A 159 13.80 53.60 56.00
N ALA A 160 14.70 54.53 56.39
CA ALA A 160 14.86 55.83 55.71
C ALA A 160 15.36 55.71 54.26
N SER A 161 15.84 54.53 53.84
CA SER A 161 16.23 54.21 52.46
C SER A 161 15.05 53.82 51.55
N ASP A 162 13.84 53.66 52.10
CA ASP A 162 12.64 53.23 51.36
C ASP A 162 11.86 54.45 50.82
N THR A 163 12.50 55.24 49.95
CA THR A 163 12.00 56.56 49.51
C THR A 163 10.89 56.51 48.45
N ALA A 164 10.64 55.35 47.83
CA ALA A 164 9.69 55.25 46.72
C ALA A 164 8.24 54.96 47.18
N LYS A 165 8.02 54.08 48.17
CA LYS A 165 6.73 53.80 48.84
C LYS A 165 6.96 53.12 50.20
N PRO A 166 6.93 53.84 51.34
CA PRO A 166 7.18 53.24 52.64
C PRO A 166 6.02 52.32 53.05
N GLU A 167 6.24 50.99 53.02
CA GLU A 167 5.25 49.97 53.42
C GLU A 167 5.69 49.20 54.67
N THR A 168 4.85 49.21 55.72
CA THR A 168 5.06 48.40 56.92
C THR A 168 4.85 46.91 56.63
N THR A 169 5.76 46.06 57.11
CA THR A 169 5.58 44.60 57.05
C THR A 169 4.94 44.10 58.33
N PHE A 170 3.84 43.37 58.22
CA PHE A 170 3.14 42.75 59.33
C PHE A 170 3.43 41.26 59.38
N ILE A 171 3.72 40.74 60.57
CA ILE A 171 3.97 39.32 60.82
C ILE A 171 3.11 38.88 62.01
N TRP A 172 2.23 37.91 61.77
CA TRP A 172 1.41 37.26 62.79
C TRP A 172 1.84 35.80 62.95
N ALA A 173 1.79 35.29 64.17
CA ALA A 173 1.97 33.86 64.48
C ALA A 173 1.16 33.50 65.74
N LYS A 174 1.13 32.24 66.15
CA LYS A 174 0.72 31.89 67.53
C LYS A 174 1.82 32.19 68.54
N LYS A 175 3.08 32.01 68.13
CA LYS A 175 4.27 32.24 68.96
C LYS A 175 5.34 32.96 68.15
N LEU A 176 5.85 34.09 68.65
CA LEU A 176 7.01 34.80 68.12
C LEU A 176 8.16 34.77 69.13
N GLU A 177 9.32 34.36 68.66
CA GLU A 177 10.57 34.30 69.41
C GLU A 177 11.62 35.15 68.70
N PHE A 178 12.39 35.94 69.44
CA PHE A 178 13.48 36.75 68.91
C PHE A 178 14.73 36.53 69.75
N PHE A 179 15.82 36.15 69.09
CA PHE A 179 17.12 35.89 69.68
C PHE A 179 18.08 37.00 69.25
N GLY A 180 18.29 38.00 70.11
CA GLY A 180 18.98 39.24 69.76
C GLY A 180 20.45 39.07 69.39
N ASP A 181 21.22 38.20 70.07
CA ASP A 181 22.64 37.97 69.75
C ASP A 181 22.84 37.22 68.42
N GLU A 182 21.87 36.39 68.05
CA GLU A 182 21.82 35.67 66.78
C GLU A 182 21.17 36.50 65.66
N GLU A 183 20.53 37.63 65.99
CA GLU A 183 19.63 38.39 65.13
C GLU A 183 18.63 37.50 64.36
N ARG A 184 18.07 36.53 65.10
CA ARG A 184 17.19 35.49 64.56
C ARG A 184 15.78 35.63 65.12
N GLY A 185 14.81 35.80 64.23
CA GLY A 185 13.39 35.76 64.55
C GLY A 185 12.78 34.41 64.16
N VAL A 186 11.92 33.84 65.01
CA VAL A 186 11.21 32.58 64.74
C VAL A 186 9.73 32.77 65.01
N GLY A 187 8.91 32.60 63.99
CA GLY A 187 7.45 32.49 64.11
C GLY A 187 7.03 31.02 64.00
N THR A 188 6.18 30.58 64.93
CA THR A 188 5.69 29.19 64.97
C THR A 188 4.17 29.13 65.06
N ASP A 189 3.59 28.19 64.30
CA ASP A 189 2.17 27.87 64.11
C ASP A 189 1.35 29.04 63.52
N SER A 190 0.77 28.80 62.35
CA SER A 190 -0.09 29.75 61.63
C SER A 190 0.57 31.11 61.32
N VAL A 191 1.83 31.08 60.86
CA VAL A 191 2.57 32.28 60.49
C VAL A 191 1.98 32.93 59.25
N ARG A 192 1.66 34.21 59.34
CA ARG A 192 1.18 35.05 58.24
C ARG A 192 2.02 36.30 58.14
N ILE A 193 2.57 36.58 56.97
CA ILE A 193 3.40 37.74 56.66
C ILE A 193 2.69 38.53 55.56
N ARG A 194 2.61 39.85 55.70
CA ARG A 194 2.01 40.72 54.69
C ARG A 194 2.78 42.04 54.57
N ARG A 195 3.11 42.43 53.34
CA ARG A 195 3.70 43.73 52.97
C ARG A 195 2.98 44.21 51.71
N GLY A 196 2.14 45.24 51.84
CA GLY A 196 1.27 45.70 50.76
C GLY A 196 0.35 44.59 50.22
N LYS A 197 0.52 44.26 48.93
CA LYS A 197 -0.18 43.18 48.21
C LYS A 197 0.52 41.81 48.29
N VAL A 198 1.76 41.79 48.78
CA VAL A 198 2.55 40.55 48.91
C VAL A 198 2.19 39.86 50.22
N PHE A 199 1.96 38.56 50.16
CA PHE A 199 1.66 37.72 51.32
C PHE A 199 2.56 36.49 51.40
N ALA A 200 2.76 35.96 52.60
CA ALA A 200 3.37 34.66 52.83
C ALA A 200 2.66 33.96 54.01
N HIS A 201 2.43 32.65 53.87
CA HIS A 201 1.81 31.81 54.88
C HIS A 201 2.64 30.54 55.08
N SER A 202 2.85 30.13 56.33
CA SER A 202 3.55 28.88 56.67
C SER A 202 3.24 28.44 58.10
N GLN A 203 3.55 27.20 58.48
CA GLN A 203 3.49 26.83 59.90
C GLN A 203 4.74 27.29 60.67
N LYS A 204 5.88 27.49 59.99
CA LYS A 204 7.10 27.97 60.64
C LYS A 204 7.89 28.91 59.72
N ALA A 205 8.23 30.07 60.26
CA ALA A 205 9.07 31.07 59.61
C ALA A 205 10.30 31.37 60.45
N ILE A 206 11.47 31.40 59.83
CA ILE A 206 12.74 31.76 60.46
C ILE A 206 13.33 32.93 59.68
N PHE A 207 13.47 34.07 60.33
CA PHE A 207 14.14 35.25 59.79
C PHE A 207 15.55 35.34 60.35
N LEU A 208 16.56 35.22 59.49
CA LEU A 208 17.98 35.31 59.81
C LEU A 208 18.49 36.64 59.28
N ARG A 209 18.63 37.64 60.15
CA ARG A 209 18.92 39.00 59.71
C ARG A 209 20.36 39.20 59.21
N LYS A 210 21.35 38.63 59.90
CA LYS A 210 22.78 38.66 59.47
C LYS A 210 23.00 38.06 58.09
N GLU A 211 22.17 37.07 57.73
CA GLU A 211 22.20 36.41 56.43
C GLU A 211 21.22 37.05 55.42
N GLU A 212 20.48 38.09 55.82
CA GLU A 212 19.40 38.72 55.06
C GLU A 212 18.45 37.70 54.42
N LYS A 213 17.94 36.76 55.21
CA LYS A 213 17.21 35.58 54.70
C LYS A 213 15.96 35.26 55.52
N LEU A 214 14.85 34.93 54.84
CA LEU A 214 13.62 34.42 55.43
C LEU A 214 13.35 33.00 54.91
N ILE A 215 13.19 32.05 55.82
CA ILE A 215 12.94 30.64 55.51
C ILE A 215 11.54 30.29 56.02
N LEU A 216 10.67 29.86 55.11
CA LEU A 216 9.32 29.38 55.40
C LEU A 216 9.26 27.87 55.17
N THR A 217 8.72 27.13 56.13
CA THR A 217 8.64 25.65 56.10
C THR A 217 7.28 25.17 56.56
N GLU A 218 6.99 23.88 56.35
CA GLU A 218 5.74 23.21 56.72
C GLU A 218 4.52 23.82 56.00
N LYS A 219 4.37 23.45 54.72
CA LYS A 219 3.35 23.97 53.77
C LYS A 219 3.46 25.48 53.52
N PRO A 220 4.64 26.01 53.18
CA PRO A 220 4.80 27.41 52.85
C PRO A 220 4.14 27.76 51.51
N ARG A 221 3.47 28.90 51.47
CA ARG A 221 2.97 29.55 50.25
C ARG A 221 3.17 31.05 50.32
N GLY A 222 3.48 31.70 49.20
CA GLY A 222 3.61 33.16 49.15
C GLY A 222 3.46 33.69 47.75
N GLY A 223 3.12 34.97 47.62
CA GLY A 223 2.81 35.57 46.33
C GLY A 223 2.09 36.91 46.49
N ASP A 224 1.31 37.29 45.49
CA ASP A 224 0.52 38.53 45.43
C ASP A 224 -0.90 38.28 44.89
N ASP A 225 -1.63 39.34 44.53
CA ASP A 225 -3.01 39.26 44.02
C ASP A 225 -3.16 38.39 42.75
N LYS A 226 -2.09 38.21 41.97
CA LYS A 226 -2.10 37.49 40.68
C LYS A 226 -1.24 36.23 40.67
N SER A 227 -0.35 36.07 41.63
CA SER A 227 0.65 34.99 41.66
C SER A 227 0.69 34.26 42.99
N GLU A 228 0.91 32.94 42.95
CA GLU A 228 1.08 32.10 44.12
C GLU A 228 2.22 31.11 43.89
N VAL A 229 3.19 31.06 44.81
CA VAL A 229 4.34 30.16 44.81
C VAL A 229 4.27 29.26 46.04
N THR A 230 4.50 27.96 45.84
CA THR A 230 4.43 26.91 46.86
C THR A 230 5.61 25.95 46.71
N GLY A 231 5.95 25.24 47.80
CA GLY A 231 6.99 24.21 47.85
C GLY A 231 7.04 23.57 49.23
N GLU A 232 7.98 22.65 49.50
CA GLU A 232 8.21 22.14 50.87
C GLU A 232 8.98 23.17 51.73
N ARG A 233 9.82 23.99 51.09
CA ARG A 233 10.55 25.11 51.69
C ARG A 233 10.57 26.30 50.75
N LEU A 234 10.23 27.49 51.25
CA LEU A 234 10.44 28.76 50.53
C LEU A 234 11.53 29.55 51.24
N THR A 235 12.53 30.00 50.50
CA THR A 235 13.64 30.79 51.01
C THR A 235 13.70 32.11 50.25
N LEU A 236 13.46 33.22 50.93
CA LEU A 236 13.63 34.56 50.39
C LEU A 236 14.99 35.11 50.84
N PHE A 237 15.73 35.66 49.88
CA PHE A 237 16.98 36.37 50.10
C PHE A 237 16.74 37.86 49.87
N PHE A 238 17.20 38.67 50.81
CA PHE A 238 17.07 40.11 50.79
C PHE A 238 18.45 40.76 50.62
N LYS A 239 18.45 42.02 50.16
CA LYS A 239 19.59 42.94 50.24
C LYS A 239 19.02 44.33 50.47
N GLU A 240 19.49 45.03 51.51
CA GLU A 240 18.99 46.38 51.84
C GLU A 240 17.45 46.43 51.99
N SER A 241 16.85 45.37 52.55
CA SER A 241 15.39 45.21 52.74
C SER A 241 14.54 45.01 51.46
N ARG A 242 15.16 44.75 50.31
CA ARG A 242 14.48 44.36 49.05
C ARG A 242 14.70 42.90 48.73
N VAL A 243 13.68 42.22 48.18
CA VAL A 243 13.80 40.81 47.78
C VAL A 243 14.67 40.72 46.53
N GLN A 244 15.77 39.98 46.60
CA GLN A 244 16.66 39.74 45.46
C GLN A 244 16.36 38.40 44.78
N ARG A 245 15.99 37.40 45.59
CA ARG A 245 15.76 36.04 45.11
C ARG A 245 14.77 35.31 45.99
N LEU A 246 13.84 34.57 45.39
CA LEU A 246 12.97 33.59 46.06
C LEU A 246 13.31 32.20 45.51
N LEU A 247 13.65 31.27 46.40
CA LEU A 247 13.92 29.87 46.08
C LEU A 247 12.82 29.01 46.68
N ALA A 248 12.04 28.34 45.83
CA ALA A 248 11.10 27.30 46.21
C ALA A 248 11.73 25.92 45.97
N GLU A 249 11.80 25.10 47.01
CA GLU A 249 12.47 23.79 46.97
C GLU A 249 11.49 22.65 47.21
N LYS A 250 11.67 21.56 46.44
CA LYS A 250 10.93 20.31 46.44
C LYS A 250 9.44 20.49 46.12
N LYS A 251 8.99 19.90 45.02
CA LYS A 251 7.61 20.05 44.51
C LYS A 251 7.23 21.53 44.36
N ALA A 252 8.18 22.33 43.88
CA ALA A 252 8.03 23.75 43.73
C ALA A 252 7.02 24.04 42.61
N ARG A 253 6.01 24.86 42.91
CA ARG A 253 4.93 25.19 41.98
C ARG A 253 4.60 26.66 42.08
N ALA A 254 4.56 27.33 40.93
CA ALA A 254 4.19 28.72 40.77
C ALA A 254 3.00 28.85 39.81
N ILE A 255 1.98 29.60 40.22
CA ILE A 255 0.76 29.83 39.45
C ILE A 255 0.59 31.32 39.26
N TYR A 256 0.34 31.77 38.03
CA TYR A 256 -0.04 33.14 37.70
C TYR A 256 -1.44 33.13 37.07
N ARG A 257 -2.31 34.05 37.49
CA ARG A 257 -3.67 34.24 36.99
C ARG A 257 -3.88 35.70 36.63
N ASP A 258 -4.33 35.96 35.41
CA ASP A 258 -4.75 37.28 34.97
C ASP A 258 -6.24 37.28 34.58
N LEU A 259 -6.97 38.28 35.07
CA LEU A 259 -8.39 38.46 34.78
C LEU A 259 -8.53 39.18 33.44
N ALA A 260 -9.17 38.53 32.47
CA ALA A 260 -9.46 39.14 31.19
C ALA A 260 -10.77 39.93 31.27
N ASP A 261 -10.66 41.23 31.48
CA ASP A 261 -11.74 42.23 31.44
C ASP A 261 -12.86 42.01 32.49
N THR A 262 -13.44 43.10 33.02
CA THR A 262 -14.40 43.02 34.15
C THR A 262 -15.74 42.34 33.81
N ALA A 263 -15.93 41.87 32.57
CA ALA A 263 -17.16 41.27 32.05
C ALA A 263 -17.09 39.75 31.78
N ARG A 264 -15.92 39.10 31.88
CA ARG A 264 -15.77 37.64 31.61
C ARG A 264 -15.22 36.87 32.82
N THR A 265 -15.68 35.64 32.99
CA THR A 265 -15.20 34.72 34.05
C THR A 265 -13.90 33.99 33.71
N ASP A 266 -13.40 34.13 32.48
CA ASP A 266 -12.26 33.36 32.03
C ASP A 266 -10.94 34.05 32.36
N THR A 267 -10.03 33.28 32.97
CA THR A 267 -8.72 33.79 33.43
C THR A 267 -7.61 33.16 32.62
N THR A 268 -6.65 33.98 32.18
CA THR A 268 -5.39 33.46 31.64
C THR A 268 -4.65 32.82 32.79
N ARG A 269 -4.32 31.53 32.66
CA ARG A 269 -3.64 30.76 33.71
C ARG A 269 -2.31 30.24 33.19
N SER A 270 -1.24 30.63 33.88
CA SER A 270 0.08 30.05 33.70
C SER A 270 0.48 29.27 34.94
N GLU A 271 1.05 28.09 34.76
CA GLU A 271 1.52 27.25 35.84
C GLU A 271 2.91 26.71 35.51
N LEU A 272 3.82 26.81 36.46
CA LEU A 272 5.19 26.33 36.38
C LEU A 272 5.43 25.39 37.56
N ALA A 273 5.94 24.19 37.31
CA ALA A 273 6.24 23.20 38.33
C ALA A 273 7.60 22.55 38.07
N ALA A 274 8.38 22.28 39.12
CA ALA A 274 9.67 21.60 39.04
C ALA A 274 10.11 21.10 40.42
N ASP A 275 11.25 20.40 40.48
CA ASP A 275 11.91 20.10 41.75
C ASP A 275 12.31 21.37 42.50
N SER A 276 12.78 22.39 41.78
CA SER A 276 13.06 23.72 42.36
C SER A 276 12.70 24.84 41.40
N VAL A 277 12.18 25.95 41.94
CA VAL A 277 11.89 27.17 41.18
C VAL A 277 12.58 28.35 41.83
N ILE A 278 13.36 29.09 41.04
CA ILE A 278 14.15 30.24 41.46
C ILE A 278 13.60 31.49 40.77
N PHE A 279 13.14 32.46 41.54
CA PHE A 279 12.76 33.77 41.05
C PHE A 279 13.90 34.74 41.36
N HIS A 280 14.39 35.42 40.33
CA HIS A 280 15.30 36.55 40.45
C HIS A 280 14.49 37.85 40.30
N PHE A 281 14.78 38.82 41.17
CA PHE A 281 14.07 40.09 41.22
C PHE A 281 15.02 41.24 40.85
N ALA A 282 14.49 42.20 40.11
CA ALA A 282 15.09 43.51 39.88
C ALA A 282 14.00 44.57 40.13
N ASP A 283 14.32 45.62 40.88
CA ASP A 283 13.36 46.69 41.23
C ASP A 283 12.01 46.17 41.79
N ASP A 284 12.07 45.20 42.71
CA ASP A 284 10.91 44.56 43.37
C ASP A 284 9.92 43.84 42.41
N ALA A 285 10.37 43.49 41.21
CA ALA A 285 9.64 42.66 40.25
C ALA A 285 10.50 41.49 39.74
N PRO A 286 9.92 40.30 39.52
CA PRO A 286 10.67 39.18 38.96
C PRO A 286 11.04 39.48 37.50
N ASN A 287 12.31 39.31 37.14
CA ASN A 287 12.83 39.48 35.78
C ASN A 287 13.29 38.16 35.14
N LEU A 288 13.62 37.16 35.95
CA LEU A 288 14.01 35.83 35.49
C LEU A 288 13.48 34.77 36.47
N ILE A 289 12.75 33.78 35.95
CA ILE A 289 12.27 32.62 36.70
C ILE A 289 12.91 31.38 36.11
N ARG A 290 13.58 30.57 36.95
CA ARG A 290 14.23 29.33 36.53
C ARG A 290 13.61 28.15 37.27
N ALA A 291 12.95 27.26 36.55
CA ALA A 291 12.48 25.98 37.04
C ALA A 291 13.50 24.89 36.66
N LEU A 292 13.99 24.14 37.64
CA LEU A 292 15.08 23.18 37.49
C LEU A 292 14.66 21.81 38.04
N GLY A 293 14.99 20.75 37.30
CA GLY A 293 14.69 19.37 37.65
C GLY A 293 13.26 19.00 37.27
N GLN A 294 13.10 18.31 36.14
CA GLN A 294 11.80 17.90 35.59
C GLN A 294 10.81 19.06 35.51
N ALA A 295 11.23 20.16 34.88
CA ALA A 295 10.45 21.37 34.80
C ALA A 295 9.29 21.21 33.81
N TYR A 296 8.12 21.66 34.24
CA TYR A 296 6.86 21.61 33.50
C TYR A 296 6.24 23.00 33.49
N ILE A 297 5.78 23.44 32.32
CA ILE A 297 5.05 24.69 32.12
C ILE A 297 3.72 24.42 31.42
N TYR A 298 2.68 25.05 31.93
CA TYR A 298 1.34 25.05 31.37
C TYR A 298 0.87 26.49 31.16
N TYR A 299 0.32 26.74 29.98
CA TYR A 299 -0.27 28.02 29.61
C TYR A 299 -1.67 27.80 29.04
N ASN A 300 -2.65 28.55 29.54
CA ASN A 300 -4.01 28.59 29.03
C ASN A 300 -4.47 30.03 28.88
N GLN A 301 -4.81 30.41 27.67
CA GLN A 301 -5.32 31.75 27.38
C GLN A 301 -6.78 31.89 27.83
N ALA A 302 -7.17 33.08 28.29
CA ALA A 302 -8.52 33.34 28.80
C ALA A 302 -9.65 33.02 27.80
N ASP A 303 -9.45 33.18 26.49
CA ASP A 303 -10.49 32.85 25.50
C ASP A 303 -10.65 31.34 25.25
N GLY A 304 -9.83 30.50 25.91
CA GLY A 304 -9.79 29.05 25.72
C GLY A 304 -9.29 28.61 24.35
N LYS A 305 -8.89 29.55 23.46
CA LYS A 305 -8.48 29.26 22.09
C LYS A 305 -7.09 28.64 22.02
N VAL A 306 -6.24 28.91 23.00
CA VAL A 306 -4.86 28.40 23.04
C VAL A 306 -4.58 27.75 24.39
N ARG A 307 -4.13 26.49 24.34
CA ARG A 307 -3.54 25.78 25.46
C ARG A 307 -2.19 25.20 25.05
N ASN A 308 -1.17 25.40 25.88
CA ASN A 308 0.14 24.80 25.65
C ASN A 308 0.63 24.09 26.93
N HIS A 309 1.12 22.89 26.75
CA HIS A 309 1.80 22.11 27.79
C HIS A 309 3.21 21.83 27.31
N ALA A 310 4.23 22.11 28.11
CA ALA A 310 5.59 21.76 27.75
C ALA A 310 6.42 21.35 28.97
N SER A 311 7.44 20.52 28.76
CA SER A 311 8.33 20.03 29.81
C SER A 311 9.74 19.84 29.29
N GLY A 312 10.73 19.91 30.19
CA GLY A 312 12.14 19.58 29.94
C GLY A 312 12.93 19.50 31.25
N ASP A 313 14.25 19.38 31.17
CA ASP A 313 15.11 19.37 32.36
C ASP A 313 15.08 20.71 33.11
N SER A 314 14.98 21.80 32.36
CA SER A 314 14.81 23.16 32.91
C SER A 314 13.94 24.05 32.04
N VAL A 315 13.22 24.98 32.67
CA VAL A 315 12.44 26.02 32.01
C VAL A 315 12.88 27.38 32.56
N HIS A 316 13.28 28.30 31.70
CA HIS A 316 13.60 29.67 32.07
C HIS A 316 12.61 30.65 31.44
N LEU A 317 11.97 31.48 32.27
CA LEU A 317 11.07 32.54 31.84
C LEU A 317 11.77 33.87 32.06
N HIS A 318 11.92 34.65 30.99
CA HIS A 318 12.41 36.02 31.05
C HIS A 318 11.22 36.98 31.05
N LEU A 319 11.20 37.89 32.01
CA LEU A 319 10.11 38.83 32.20
C LEU A 319 10.62 40.27 32.07
N LYS A 320 9.79 41.09 31.44
CA LYS A 320 9.93 42.55 31.38
C LYS A 320 8.58 43.17 31.73
N ASP A 321 8.57 44.20 32.58
CA ASP A 321 7.35 44.85 33.05
C ASP A 321 6.29 43.87 33.62
N ARG A 322 6.76 42.81 34.29
CA ARG A 322 5.94 41.71 34.84
C ARG A 322 5.21 40.84 33.81
N GLN A 323 5.54 40.96 32.52
CA GLN A 323 5.04 40.10 31.44
C GLN A 323 6.16 39.17 30.95
N VAL A 324 5.80 37.96 30.56
CA VAL A 324 6.74 36.99 29.99
C VAL A 324 7.06 37.40 28.55
N GLU A 325 8.32 37.69 28.26
CA GLU A 325 8.78 37.96 26.90
C GLU A 325 9.25 36.68 26.22
N ASN A 326 10.14 35.93 26.89
CA ASN A 326 10.73 34.71 26.36
C ASN A 326 10.61 33.56 27.33
N VAL A 327 10.33 32.36 26.81
CA VAL A 327 10.39 31.10 27.56
C VAL A 327 11.38 30.18 26.84
N SER A 328 12.42 29.71 27.53
CA SER A 328 13.31 28.68 27.02
C SER A 328 13.14 27.39 27.83
N ILE A 329 13.04 26.26 27.13
CA ILE A 329 12.96 24.92 27.70
C ILE A 329 14.17 24.16 27.21
N ASN A 330 14.99 23.67 28.13
CA ASN A 330 16.27 23.04 27.81
C ASN A 330 16.34 21.62 28.38
N GLY A 331 16.92 20.71 27.60
CA GLY A 331 17.13 19.31 27.97
C GLY A 331 15.88 18.47 27.72
N GLY A 332 15.83 17.79 26.57
CA GLY A 332 14.72 16.91 26.20
C GLY A 332 13.33 17.56 26.17
N GLY A 333 13.25 18.79 25.65
CA GLY A 333 12.01 19.55 25.54
C GLY A 333 10.92 18.81 24.75
N GLN A 334 9.73 18.69 25.34
CA GLN A 334 8.54 18.16 24.67
C GLN A 334 7.32 18.99 25.04
N GLY A 335 6.34 19.09 24.14
CA GLY A 335 5.11 19.77 24.44
C GLY A 335 3.97 19.47 23.48
N THR A 336 2.79 19.93 23.88
CA THR A 336 1.53 19.77 23.16
C THR A 336 0.83 21.11 23.08
N TYR A 337 0.64 21.57 21.85
CA TYR A 337 -0.05 22.81 21.52
C TYR A 337 -1.47 22.48 21.04
N TYR A 338 -2.46 23.06 21.70
CA TYR A 338 -3.87 22.95 21.36
C TYR A 338 -4.38 24.30 20.88
N ALA A 339 -4.89 24.34 19.64
CA ALA A 339 -5.57 25.50 19.09
C ALA A 339 -7.05 25.17 18.86
N PHE A 340 -7.95 26.02 19.32
CA PHE A 340 -9.40 25.92 19.08
C PHE A 340 -9.84 27.08 18.17
N PRO A 341 -9.58 27.01 16.85
CA PRO A 341 -10.03 28.02 15.90
C PRO A 341 -11.56 28.03 15.80
N GLU A 342 -12.13 29.21 15.51
CA GLU A 342 -13.59 29.39 15.40
C GLU A 342 -14.19 28.49 14.31
N GLY A 343 -15.30 27.81 14.64
CA GLY A 343 -16.08 27.01 13.69
C GLY A 343 -15.68 25.54 13.53
N LYS A 344 -14.67 25.02 14.26
CA LYS A 344 -14.31 23.59 14.24
C LYS A 344 -14.54 22.91 15.61
N PRO A 345 -15.52 22.00 15.74
CA PRO A 345 -15.63 21.16 16.92
C PRO A 345 -14.47 20.15 16.97
N GLY A 346 -13.61 20.25 17.98
CA GLY A 346 -12.53 19.28 18.24
C GLY A 346 -11.14 19.88 18.50
N GLY A 347 -10.87 21.10 18.01
CA GLY A 347 -9.53 21.72 18.08
C GLY A 347 -8.46 21.00 17.26
N ASP A 348 -7.39 21.70 16.91
CA ASP A 348 -6.20 21.17 16.26
C ASP A 348 -5.11 20.94 17.33
N THR A 349 -4.53 19.73 17.38
CA THR A 349 -3.49 19.35 18.37
C THR A 349 -2.17 19.07 17.65
N VAL A 350 -1.10 19.75 18.07
CA VAL A 350 0.26 19.54 17.56
C VAL A 350 1.15 19.09 18.72
N TYR A 351 1.81 17.94 18.55
CA TYR A 351 2.86 17.49 19.46
C TYR A 351 4.20 17.94 18.89
N TYR A 352 5.10 18.45 19.73
CA TYR A 352 6.43 18.86 19.30
C TYR A 352 7.47 18.47 20.35
N GLN A 353 8.69 18.20 19.89
CA GLN A 353 9.83 17.91 20.75
C GLN A 353 11.12 18.45 20.12
N ALA A 354 12.08 18.84 20.95
CA ALA A 354 13.40 19.32 20.54
C ALA A 354 14.35 19.29 21.75
N GLU A 355 15.66 19.40 21.53
CA GLU A 355 16.60 19.55 22.66
C GLU A 355 16.39 20.89 23.39
N GLU A 356 16.09 21.93 22.61
CA GLU A 356 15.83 23.29 23.10
C GLU A 356 14.57 23.84 22.41
N ILE A 357 13.69 24.44 23.20
CA ILE A 357 12.45 25.09 22.73
C ILE A 357 12.42 26.51 23.23
N GLU A 358 12.33 27.48 22.31
CA GLU A 358 12.23 28.90 22.63
C GLU A 358 10.88 29.46 22.17
N TYR A 359 10.13 30.06 23.09
CA TYR A 359 8.92 30.83 22.79
C TYR A 359 9.23 32.30 22.95
N GLN A 360 9.02 33.08 21.88
CA GLN A 360 9.06 34.54 21.90
C GLN A 360 7.62 35.04 21.84
N ILE A 361 7.11 35.56 22.96
CA ILE A 361 5.69 35.91 23.13
C ILE A 361 5.33 37.14 22.26
N PRO A 362 6.02 38.29 22.36
CA PRO A 362 6.14 39.23 21.25
C PRO A 362 7.47 38.95 20.50
N PRO A 363 7.47 38.50 19.22
CA PRO A 363 6.43 38.67 18.20
C PRO A 363 5.61 37.40 17.84
N ASN A 364 5.37 36.48 18.78
CA ASN A 364 4.65 35.20 18.62
C ASN A 364 5.38 34.19 17.72
N LYS A 365 6.61 33.84 18.11
CA LYS A 365 7.47 32.86 17.41
C LYS A 365 7.83 31.69 18.31
N ILE A 366 7.84 30.49 17.74
CA ILE A 366 8.27 29.27 18.42
C ILE A 366 9.45 28.68 17.65
N PHE A 367 10.58 28.53 18.33
CA PHE A 367 11.77 27.87 17.80
C PHE A 367 11.92 26.50 18.44
N LEU A 368 12.04 25.47 17.60
CA LEU A 368 12.41 24.12 18.00
C LEU A 368 13.82 23.89 17.49
N LEU A 369 14.78 23.68 18.39
CA LEU A 369 16.20 23.66 18.06
C LEU A 369 16.83 22.31 18.44
N SER A 370 17.68 21.80 17.55
CA SER A 370 18.45 20.55 17.71
C SER A 370 17.55 19.32 17.86
N ARG A 371 17.40 18.56 16.77
CA ARG A 371 16.53 17.35 16.69
C ARG A 371 15.05 17.68 16.90
N ALA A 372 14.57 18.72 16.23
CA ALA A 372 13.17 19.11 16.27
C ALA A 372 12.28 18.07 15.57
N GLU A 373 11.17 17.72 16.18
CA GLU A 373 10.12 16.90 15.59
C GLU A 373 8.75 17.48 15.93
N ALA A 374 7.85 17.52 14.94
CA ALA A 374 6.48 17.97 15.11
C ALA A 374 5.50 16.95 14.50
N ARG A 375 4.43 16.61 15.22
CA ARG A 375 3.39 15.67 14.79
C ARG A 375 2.02 16.34 14.79
N TYR A 376 1.31 16.23 13.68
CA TYR A 376 -0.05 16.72 13.49
C TYR A 376 -0.86 15.69 12.70
N GLN A 377 -1.90 15.10 13.31
CA GLN A 377 -2.66 13.99 12.73
C GLN A 377 -1.73 12.83 12.30
N ASN A 378 -1.69 12.50 10.99
CA ASN A 378 -0.81 11.47 10.43
C ASN A 378 0.54 12.03 9.91
N LEU A 379 0.76 13.35 10.04
CA LEU A 379 1.97 14.02 9.60
C LEU A 379 3.02 14.02 10.71
N THR A 380 4.24 13.61 10.38
CA THR A 380 5.42 13.75 11.25
C THR A 380 6.51 14.49 10.49
N LEU A 381 6.92 15.65 10.99
CA LEU A 381 8.00 16.44 10.42
C LEU A 381 9.22 16.33 11.32
N GLU A 382 10.35 15.88 10.78
CA GLU A 382 11.63 15.86 11.48
C GLU A 382 12.54 16.93 10.88
N ALA A 383 13.24 17.72 11.71
CA ALA A 383 14.14 18.78 11.29
C ALA A 383 15.30 18.95 12.28
N ASP A 384 16.35 19.67 11.87
CA ASP A 384 17.38 20.12 12.81
C ASP A 384 16.93 21.38 13.55
N SER A 385 16.21 22.26 12.87
CA SER A 385 15.50 23.38 13.50
C SER A 385 14.16 23.66 12.81
N MET A 386 13.18 24.10 13.58
CA MET A 386 11.91 24.63 13.08
C MET A 386 11.62 25.99 13.69
N LEU A 387 11.05 26.88 12.88
CA LEU A 387 10.51 28.16 13.29
C LEU A 387 9.04 28.23 12.87
N TYR A 388 8.16 28.38 13.84
CA TYR A 388 6.76 28.73 13.59
C TYR A 388 6.53 30.20 13.93
N ASP A 389 6.10 30.97 12.94
CA ASP A 389 5.63 32.36 13.10
C ASP A 389 4.10 32.33 13.22
N GLY A 390 3.59 32.46 14.44
CA GLY A 390 2.17 32.38 14.74
C GLY A 390 1.38 33.61 14.28
N LYS A 391 2.04 34.73 13.94
CA LYS A 391 1.37 35.91 13.38
C LYS A 391 1.18 35.80 11.87
N ALA A 392 2.18 35.27 11.16
CA ALA A 392 2.11 35.02 9.73
C ALA A 392 1.50 33.66 9.38
N GLU A 393 1.30 32.78 10.37
CA GLU A 393 0.90 31.38 10.19
C GLU A 393 1.86 30.59 9.28
N LEU A 394 3.17 30.89 9.38
CA LEU A 394 4.23 30.29 8.55
C LEU A 394 5.12 29.37 9.38
N LEU A 395 5.32 28.14 8.91
CA LEU A 395 6.31 27.19 9.42
C LEU A 395 7.51 27.12 8.48
N TYR A 396 8.70 27.25 9.05
CA TYR A 396 9.97 27.00 8.38
C TYR A 396 10.67 25.83 9.06
N ALA A 397 11.16 24.88 8.28
CA ALA A 397 11.95 23.77 8.77
C ALA A 397 13.20 23.57 7.90
N SER A 398 14.32 23.27 8.56
CA SER A 398 15.62 23.06 7.89
C SER A 398 16.27 21.75 8.35
N GLY A 399 16.87 21.05 7.39
CA GLY A 399 17.87 20.02 7.65
C GLY A 399 19.27 20.65 7.66
N PHE A 400 20.10 20.27 8.62
CA PHE A 400 21.49 20.68 8.72
C PHE A 400 22.36 19.83 7.78
N ALA A 401 23.32 20.47 7.13
CA ALA A 401 24.37 19.78 6.37
C ALA A 401 25.63 19.77 7.24
N ASP A 402 26.00 18.61 7.76
CA ASP A 402 27.30 18.47 8.42
C ASP A 402 28.44 18.66 7.40
N SER A 403 29.49 19.34 7.85
CA SER A 403 30.74 19.62 7.15
C SER A 403 31.49 18.35 6.67
N SER A 404 31.10 17.17 7.16
CA SER A 404 31.62 15.85 6.81
C SER A 404 31.02 15.20 5.55
N ARG A 405 30.18 15.91 4.77
CA ARG A 405 29.44 15.39 3.59
C ARG A 405 28.45 14.24 3.85
N ASN A 406 28.31 13.73 5.07
CA ASN A 406 27.27 12.77 5.41
C ASN A 406 25.98 13.50 5.80
N ARG A 407 25.11 13.73 4.81
CA ARG A 407 23.78 14.33 5.03
C ARG A 407 22.92 13.36 5.86
N THR A 408 22.65 13.68 7.13
CA THR A 408 21.54 13.07 7.87
C THR A 408 20.23 13.50 7.21
N LYS A 409 19.59 12.58 6.48
CA LYS A 409 18.32 12.83 5.77
C LYS A 409 17.22 13.12 6.81
N ARG A 410 16.71 14.35 6.85
CA ARG A 410 15.50 14.73 7.59
C ARG A 410 14.27 14.50 6.71
N VAL A 411 13.18 14.06 7.31
CA VAL A 411 12.02 13.53 6.58
C VAL A 411 10.71 14.16 7.06
N LEU A 412 9.80 14.36 6.10
CA LEU A 412 8.38 14.56 6.35
C LEU A 412 7.68 13.23 6.04
N LYS A 413 6.94 12.70 7.00
CA LYS A 413 6.16 11.46 6.88
C LYS A 413 4.67 11.81 6.82
N ASP A 414 3.96 11.24 5.85
CA ASP A 414 2.49 11.34 5.70
C ASP A 414 1.93 9.91 5.55
N GLY A 415 1.53 9.31 6.69
CA GLY A 415 1.11 7.92 6.72
C GLY A 415 2.23 6.94 6.34
N LYS A 416 2.21 6.43 5.10
CA LYS A 416 3.26 5.53 4.55
C LYS A 416 4.25 6.24 3.62
N ASP A 417 3.95 7.45 3.19
CA ASP A 417 4.79 8.19 2.25
C ASP A 417 5.85 9.00 3.02
N GLU A 418 7.11 8.95 2.58
CA GLU A 418 8.22 9.66 3.19
C GLU A 418 8.95 10.58 2.20
N VAL A 419 9.20 11.82 2.62
CA VAL A 419 9.78 12.88 1.79
C VAL A 419 11.03 13.43 2.47
N ALA A 420 12.21 13.22 1.88
CA ALA A 420 13.43 13.87 2.34
C ALA A 420 13.53 15.31 1.80
N TYR A 421 13.90 16.27 2.67
CA TYR A 421 13.98 17.69 2.32
C TYR A 421 15.20 18.39 2.92
N ASP A 422 15.68 19.45 2.25
CA ASP A 422 16.74 20.33 2.75
C ASP A 422 16.12 21.54 3.49
N ARG A 423 15.08 22.16 2.88
CA ARG A 423 14.31 23.27 3.47
C ARG A 423 12.83 23.11 3.13
N LEU A 424 11.96 23.40 4.08
CA LEU A 424 10.51 23.37 3.94
C LEU A 424 9.93 24.67 4.50
N ALA A 425 9.00 25.26 3.76
CA ALA A 425 8.17 26.36 4.19
C ALA A 425 6.71 26.00 3.95
N TYR A 426 5.85 26.19 4.95
CA TYR A 426 4.43 25.86 4.88
C TYR A 426 3.59 27.00 5.46
N ASP A 427 2.54 27.37 4.75
CA ASP A 427 1.58 28.38 5.14
C ASP A 427 0.28 27.68 5.56
N PHE A 428 -0.05 27.78 6.85
CA PHE A 428 -1.24 27.14 7.42
C PHE A 428 -2.55 27.82 6.99
N SER A 429 -2.52 29.11 6.66
CA SER A 429 -3.71 29.87 6.23
C SER A 429 -4.15 29.46 4.82
N THR A 430 -3.19 29.33 3.89
CA THR A 430 -3.47 29.00 2.49
C THR A 430 -3.33 27.51 2.18
N LYS A 431 -2.82 26.71 3.14
CA LYS A 431 -2.43 25.29 2.97
C LYS A 431 -1.42 25.07 1.83
N LYS A 432 -0.62 26.09 1.50
CA LYS A 432 0.40 26.03 0.44
C LYS A 432 1.76 25.75 1.07
N GLY A 433 2.58 24.98 0.36
CA GLY A 433 3.92 24.63 0.81
C GLY A 433 4.95 24.73 -0.29
N LYS A 434 6.17 25.09 0.07
CA LYS A 434 7.35 25.00 -0.80
C LYS A 434 8.42 24.20 -0.09
N MET A 435 9.03 23.26 -0.79
CA MET A 435 10.15 22.50 -0.27
C MET A 435 11.22 22.31 -1.34
N LYS A 436 12.47 22.28 -0.88
CA LYS A 436 13.62 21.89 -1.68
C LYS A 436 13.96 20.45 -1.31
N SER A 437 13.74 19.51 -2.23
CA SER A 437 13.81 18.06 -1.96
C SER A 437 14.96 17.40 -2.72
N SER A 438 15.44 16.26 -2.22
CA SER A 438 16.52 15.48 -2.83
C SER A 438 16.03 14.16 -3.43
N ARG A 439 15.07 13.46 -2.82
CA ARG A 439 14.42 12.24 -3.35
C ARG A 439 13.19 11.90 -2.51
N THR A 440 12.12 11.47 -3.15
CA THR A 440 10.87 11.04 -2.51
C THR A 440 10.42 9.71 -3.09
N GLN A 441 9.87 8.85 -2.24
CA GLN A 441 9.20 7.61 -2.64
C GLN A 441 7.68 7.84 -2.58
N LEU A 442 7.00 7.64 -3.71
CA LEU A 442 5.55 7.48 -3.77
C LEU A 442 5.23 6.01 -4.03
N THR A 443 4.04 5.57 -3.66
CA THR A 443 3.58 4.17 -3.68
C THR A 443 3.96 3.34 -4.92
N GLU A 444 4.08 3.96 -6.11
CA GLU A 444 4.36 3.28 -7.40
C GLU A 444 5.71 3.70 -8.05
N GLY A 445 6.52 4.57 -7.41
CA GLY A 445 7.80 5.02 -7.98
C GLY A 445 8.53 6.13 -7.21
N TYR A 446 9.78 6.36 -7.58
CA TYR A 446 10.67 7.38 -7.02
C TYR A 446 10.69 8.61 -7.90
N TYR A 447 10.69 9.79 -7.27
CA TYR A 447 10.91 11.03 -7.98
C TYR A 447 11.87 11.93 -7.21
N ARG A 448 12.52 12.82 -7.95
CA ARG A 448 13.36 13.89 -7.43
C ARG A 448 12.92 15.18 -8.07
N GLY A 449 12.88 16.25 -7.30
CA GLY A 449 12.56 17.59 -7.77
C GLY A 449 13.47 18.59 -7.13
N ALA A 450 14.12 19.45 -7.91
CA ALA A 450 14.93 20.53 -7.36
C ALA A 450 14.07 21.50 -6.54
N ASP A 451 12.89 21.86 -7.07
CA ASP A 451 11.90 22.69 -6.38
C ASP A 451 10.54 22.00 -6.42
N VAL A 452 9.93 21.80 -5.25
CA VAL A 452 8.60 21.21 -5.12
C VAL A 452 7.67 22.21 -4.45
N SER A 453 6.56 22.53 -5.11
CA SER A 453 5.57 23.50 -4.62
C SER A 453 4.20 22.82 -4.56
N ARG A 454 3.64 22.70 -3.36
CA ARG A 454 2.26 22.27 -3.13
C ARG A 454 1.34 23.47 -3.27
N VAL A 455 0.40 23.40 -4.21
CA VAL A 455 -0.51 24.51 -4.53
C VAL A 455 -1.93 24.25 -3.99
N SER A 456 -2.29 22.98 -3.78
CA SER A 456 -3.51 22.53 -3.10
C SER A 456 -3.28 21.21 -2.36
N GLU A 457 -4.31 20.68 -1.69
CA GLU A 457 -4.24 19.35 -1.06
C GLU A 457 -3.96 18.24 -2.09
N GLU A 458 -4.37 18.39 -3.34
CA GLU A 458 -4.21 17.35 -4.38
C GLU A 458 -3.08 17.63 -5.38
N GLU A 459 -2.68 18.89 -5.55
CA GLU A 459 -1.77 19.30 -6.64
C GLU A 459 -0.39 19.73 -6.15
N VAL A 460 0.63 19.07 -6.70
CA VAL A 460 2.04 19.37 -6.44
C VAL A 460 2.76 19.63 -7.76
N PHE A 461 3.45 20.76 -7.86
CA PHE A 461 4.31 21.08 -8.98
C PHE A 461 5.77 20.80 -8.63
N ILE A 462 6.48 20.18 -9.57
CA ILE A 462 7.88 19.82 -9.43
C ILE A 462 8.63 20.43 -10.62
N ARG A 463 9.71 21.18 -10.34
CA ARG A 463 10.59 21.76 -11.37
C ARG A 463 11.92 21.02 -11.40
N ASN A 464 12.47 20.87 -12.61
CA ASN A 464 13.75 20.21 -12.87
C ASN A 464 13.86 18.88 -12.12
N GLY A 465 12.90 18.01 -12.39
CA GLY A 465 12.75 16.74 -11.72
C GLY A 465 12.99 15.54 -12.61
N TRP A 466 13.02 14.37 -11.98
CA TRP A 466 12.94 13.11 -12.69
C TRP A 466 12.05 12.11 -11.94
N PHE A 467 11.51 11.16 -12.70
CA PHE A 467 10.69 10.06 -12.21
C PHE A 467 11.24 8.70 -12.67
N THR A 468 11.24 7.69 -11.81
CA THR A 468 11.68 6.32 -12.10
C THR A 468 10.94 5.33 -11.20
N THR A 469 10.73 4.10 -11.63
CA THR A 469 10.27 3.03 -10.72
C THR A 469 11.44 2.19 -10.20
N CYS A 470 12.68 2.60 -10.51
CA CYS A 470 13.89 1.93 -10.05
C CYS A 470 14.28 2.43 -8.65
N ASP A 471 14.36 1.51 -7.70
CA ASP A 471 14.72 1.73 -6.29
C ASP A 471 16.22 1.87 -6.03
N ALA A 472 17.07 1.54 -7.02
CA ALA A 472 18.51 1.75 -6.93
C ALA A 472 18.87 3.21 -6.60
N GLU A 473 19.97 3.41 -5.85
CA GLU A 473 20.47 4.74 -5.49
C GLU A 473 20.78 5.58 -6.74
N HIS A 474 21.49 4.95 -7.69
CA HIS A 474 21.63 5.42 -9.07
C HIS A 474 20.63 4.66 -9.95
N PRO A 475 19.48 5.28 -10.30
CA PRO A 475 18.45 4.58 -11.07
C PRO A 475 18.95 4.22 -12.46
N HIS A 476 18.80 2.95 -12.86
CA HIS A 476 19.21 2.47 -14.18
C HIS A 476 18.53 3.23 -15.34
N TYR A 477 17.36 3.81 -15.09
CA TYR A 477 16.65 4.66 -16.03
C TYR A 477 15.80 5.68 -15.27
N TYR A 478 15.52 6.82 -15.88
CA TYR A 478 14.58 7.81 -15.36
C TYR A 478 14.06 8.74 -16.44
N PHE A 479 12.88 9.28 -16.23
CA PHE A 479 12.26 10.30 -17.07
C PHE A 479 12.54 11.67 -16.46
N SER A 480 13.41 12.45 -17.09
CA SER A 480 13.71 13.82 -16.69
C SER A 480 12.74 14.81 -17.34
N SER A 481 12.33 15.85 -16.60
CA SER A 481 11.46 16.90 -17.10
C SER A 481 11.68 18.23 -16.39
N ALA A 482 11.62 19.33 -17.15
CA ALA A 482 11.71 20.68 -16.58
C ALA A 482 10.47 21.04 -15.75
N HIS A 483 9.28 20.57 -16.16
CA HIS A 483 8.02 20.83 -15.49
C HIS A 483 7.24 19.53 -15.27
N MET A 484 6.83 19.27 -14.03
CA MET A 484 5.98 18.13 -13.70
C MET A 484 4.86 18.60 -12.77
N LYS A 485 3.65 18.08 -12.98
CA LYS A 485 2.47 18.27 -12.14
C LYS A 485 2.01 16.91 -11.64
N LEU A 486 2.13 16.68 -10.35
CA LEU A 486 1.63 15.51 -9.66
C LEU A 486 0.23 15.79 -9.13
N ILE A 487 -0.73 14.94 -9.51
CA ILE A 487 -2.08 14.91 -8.96
C ILE A 487 -2.15 13.69 -8.05
N HIS A 488 -2.30 13.92 -6.74
CA HIS A 488 -2.17 12.91 -5.69
C HIS A 488 -3.04 11.67 -6.00
N ARG A 489 -2.44 10.48 -5.90
CA ARG A 489 -3.07 9.16 -6.16
C ARG A 489 -3.79 9.02 -7.51
N ASN A 490 -3.47 9.83 -8.53
CA ASN A 490 -4.14 9.78 -9.83
C ASN A 490 -3.13 9.66 -10.98
N ARG A 491 -2.39 10.74 -11.25
CA ARG A 491 -1.47 10.82 -12.39
C ARG A 491 -0.41 11.89 -12.20
N MET A 492 0.71 11.75 -12.89
CA MET A 492 1.75 12.78 -13.02
C MET A 492 1.88 13.20 -14.48
N ILE A 493 1.80 14.50 -14.75
CA ILE A 493 1.92 15.08 -16.08
C ILE A 493 3.28 15.76 -16.16
N ALA A 494 4.10 15.45 -17.15
CA ALA A 494 5.43 16.01 -17.31
C ALA A 494 5.63 16.59 -18.73
N LYS A 495 6.35 17.71 -18.83
CA LYS A 495 6.70 18.35 -20.11
C LYS A 495 7.98 19.21 -20.04
N PRO A 496 8.85 19.17 -21.07
CA PRO A 496 9.06 18.02 -21.96
C PRO A 496 9.65 16.84 -21.19
N VAL A 497 9.41 15.60 -21.64
CA VAL A 497 9.92 14.39 -20.99
C VAL A 497 11.08 13.83 -21.78
N VAL A 498 12.21 13.63 -21.13
CA VAL A 498 13.41 12.99 -21.71
C VAL A 498 13.71 11.71 -20.93
N LEU A 499 13.56 10.57 -21.61
CA LEU A 499 13.98 9.27 -21.09
C LEU A 499 15.51 9.19 -21.11
N ARG A 500 16.08 8.91 -19.94
CA ARG A 500 17.52 8.63 -19.76
C ARG A 500 17.71 7.20 -19.29
N ILE A 501 18.70 6.52 -19.85
CA ILE A 501 19.14 5.18 -19.44
C ILE A 501 20.62 5.29 -19.09
N VAL A 502 21.00 4.94 -17.86
CA VAL A 502 22.36 5.12 -17.32
C VAL A 502 22.87 6.55 -17.61
N ASP A 503 22.05 7.55 -17.26
CA ASP A 503 22.27 8.99 -17.48
C ASP A 503 22.34 9.48 -18.94
N VAL A 504 22.32 8.58 -19.94
CA VAL A 504 22.32 8.91 -21.38
C VAL A 504 20.91 9.22 -21.87
N PRO A 505 20.64 10.40 -22.47
CA PRO A 505 19.32 10.71 -23.04
C PRO A 505 19.07 9.89 -24.30
N LEU A 506 18.01 9.07 -24.29
CA LEU A 506 17.65 8.18 -25.39
C LEU A 506 16.53 8.74 -26.27
N ALA A 507 15.50 9.32 -25.65
CA ALA A 507 14.32 9.79 -26.36
C ALA A 507 13.69 10.98 -25.63
N ALA A 508 13.13 11.91 -26.40
CA ALA A 508 12.40 13.06 -25.89
C ALA A 508 10.98 13.09 -26.48
N ILE A 509 9.99 13.32 -25.62
CA ILE A 509 8.59 13.51 -26.02
C ILE A 509 8.06 14.83 -25.44
N PRO A 510 7.19 15.57 -26.18
CA PRO A 510 6.74 16.90 -25.76
C PRO A 510 6.02 16.92 -24.40
N PHE A 511 5.27 15.85 -24.09
CA PHE A 511 4.68 15.61 -22.78
C PHE A 511 4.39 14.12 -22.58
N TYR A 512 4.25 13.70 -21.33
CA TYR A 512 3.78 12.35 -20.98
C TYR A 512 2.93 12.39 -19.71
N ILE A 513 1.98 11.46 -19.61
CA ILE A 513 1.13 11.29 -18.44
C ILE A 513 1.45 9.93 -17.82
N PHE A 514 2.13 9.94 -16.67
CA PHE A 514 2.41 8.74 -15.88
C PHE A 514 1.18 8.42 -15.02
N PRO A 515 0.53 7.27 -15.20
CA PRO A 515 -0.53 6.84 -14.29
C PRO A 515 0.07 6.47 -12.92
N LEU A 516 -0.63 6.83 -11.84
CA LEU A 516 -0.25 6.44 -10.47
C LEU A 516 -1.28 5.51 -9.81
N LYS A 517 -2.35 5.18 -10.54
CA LYS A 517 -3.34 4.18 -10.14
C LYS A 517 -3.04 2.87 -10.87
N PRO A 518 -3.20 1.71 -10.23
CA PRO A 518 -3.16 0.43 -10.93
C PRO A 518 -4.39 0.30 -11.84
N GLY A 519 -4.19 -0.17 -13.08
CA GLY A 519 -5.28 -0.34 -14.03
C GLY A 519 -4.84 -0.27 -15.49
N ARG A 520 -5.82 -0.15 -16.38
CA ARG A 520 -5.61 -0.05 -17.83
C ARG A 520 -5.31 1.40 -18.20
N HIS A 521 -4.10 1.66 -18.68
CA HIS A 521 -3.63 3.01 -19.04
C HIS A 521 -2.98 3.05 -20.41
N SER A 522 -3.03 4.21 -21.05
CA SER A 522 -2.37 4.46 -22.34
C SER A 522 -0.84 4.48 -22.19
N GLY A 523 -0.11 3.99 -23.19
CA GLY A 523 1.35 3.89 -23.11
C GLY A 523 2.03 3.52 -24.43
N ILE A 524 3.36 3.68 -24.49
CA ILE A 524 4.18 3.32 -25.66
C ILE A 524 4.35 1.79 -25.71
N LEU A 525 4.33 1.22 -26.91
CA LEU A 525 4.54 -0.22 -27.09
C LEU A 525 6.01 -0.61 -26.95
N ASN A 526 6.26 -1.83 -26.47
CA ASN A 526 7.59 -2.43 -26.47
C ASN A 526 8.14 -2.61 -27.89
N LEU A 527 9.22 -1.89 -28.17
CA LEU A 527 10.00 -2.03 -29.39
C LEU A 527 10.65 -3.41 -29.46
N ARG A 528 10.68 -3.98 -30.67
CA ARG A 528 11.37 -5.24 -30.95
C ARG A 528 12.41 -4.98 -32.01
N ILE A 529 13.67 -5.29 -31.74
CA ILE A 529 14.76 -5.01 -32.66
C ILE A 529 15.44 -6.32 -33.01
N GLY A 530 15.66 -6.56 -34.29
CA GLY A 530 16.38 -7.75 -34.72
C GLY A 530 16.17 -8.09 -36.19
N ASN A 531 16.34 -9.37 -36.49
CA ASN A 531 16.13 -9.98 -37.79
C ASN A 531 14.92 -10.92 -37.71
N PHE A 532 13.82 -10.56 -38.38
CA PHE A 532 12.51 -11.21 -38.26
C PHE A 532 12.26 -12.33 -39.29
N GLY A 533 13.34 -12.86 -39.89
CA GLY A 533 13.30 -13.87 -40.96
C GLY A 533 13.61 -13.27 -42.33
N ASN A 534 14.04 -14.09 -43.31
CA ASN A 534 14.36 -13.66 -44.68
C ASN A 534 15.29 -12.42 -44.80
N GLN A 535 16.22 -12.26 -43.85
CA GLN A 535 17.12 -11.10 -43.75
C GLN A 535 16.40 -9.76 -43.53
N GLN A 536 15.15 -9.78 -43.07
CA GLN A 536 14.39 -8.57 -42.71
C GLN A 536 14.90 -8.04 -41.37
N ARG A 537 15.82 -7.07 -41.43
CA ARG A 537 16.32 -6.37 -40.25
C ARG A 537 15.40 -5.21 -39.98
N GLY A 538 14.98 -5.02 -38.74
CA GLY A 538 13.97 -4.01 -38.49
C GLY A 538 13.73 -3.69 -37.04
N ILE A 539 12.84 -2.71 -36.87
CA ILE A 539 12.27 -2.32 -35.58
C ILE A 539 10.77 -2.52 -35.71
N HIS A 540 10.22 -3.47 -34.96
CA HIS A 540 8.77 -3.71 -34.88
C HIS A 540 8.19 -3.02 -33.64
N ASN A 541 6.88 -2.79 -33.66
CA ASN A 541 6.09 -2.20 -32.58
C ASN A 541 6.45 -0.73 -32.23
N ILE A 542 6.82 0.10 -33.21
CA ILE A 542 6.90 1.55 -33.00
C ILE A 542 5.48 2.10 -32.93
N GLY A 543 4.91 2.18 -31.73
CA GLY A 543 3.47 2.46 -31.59
C GLY A 543 3.02 2.88 -30.20
N TYR A 544 1.72 3.10 -30.09
CA TYR A 544 1.06 3.57 -28.88
C TYR A 544 -0.24 2.82 -28.64
N TYR A 545 -0.48 2.48 -27.38
CA TYR A 545 -1.69 1.91 -26.85
C TYR A 545 -2.56 3.01 -26.24
N PHE A 546 -3.81 3.11 -26.70
CA PHE A 546 -4.80 4.08 -26.24
C PHE A 546 -5.90 3.39 -25.45
N ALA A 547 -5.95 3.61 -24.14
CA ALA A 547 -7.09 3.29 -23.30
C ALA A 547 -8.16 4.40 -23.43
N LEU A 548 -8.94 4.37 -24.51
CA LEU A 548 -9.87 5.45 -24.90
C LEU A 548 -11.10 5.56 -23.98
N SER A 549 -11.64 4.42 -23.53
CA SER A 549 -12.82 4.33 -22.65
C SER A 549 -12.85 2.96 -21.99
N ASP A 550 -13.44 2.81 -20.80
CA ASP A 550 -13.63 1.54 -20.07
C ASP A 550 -14.11 0.35 -20.92
N TYR A 551 -14.82 0.62 -22.02
CA TYR A 551 -15.38 -0.40 -22.90
C TYR A 551 -14.58 -0.69 -24.17
N TYR A 552 -13.60 0.14 -24.57
CA TYR A 552 -12.78 -0.13 -25.76
C TYR A 552 -11.39 0.52 -25.71
N ASP A 553 -10.45 -0.13 -26.37
CA ASP A 553 -9.07 0.33 -26.51
C ASP A 553 -8.58 0.20 -27.97
N LEU A 554 -7.60 1.02 -28.32
CA LEU A 554 -6.99 1.09 -29.65
C LEU A 554 -5.48 0.92 -29.51
N THR A 555 -4.91 -0.04 -30.23
CA THR A 555 -3.45 -0.21 -30.38
C THR A 555 -3.08 0.13 -31.80
N THR A 556 -2.11 1.02 -32.00
CA THR A 556 -1.57 1.37 -33.32
C THR A 556 -0.06 1.30 -33.29
N ALA A 557 0.55 0.72 -34.33
CA ALA A 557 1.98 0.55 -34.43
C ALA A 557 2.46 0.60 -35.89
N VAL A 558 3.73 0.92 -36.08
CA VAL A 558 4.45 0.79 -37.33
C VAL A 558 5.63 -0.14 -37.12
N ASP A 559 5.76 -1.12 -38.00
CA ASP A 559 6.98 -1.90 -38.14
C ASP A 559 7.78 -1.37 -39.31
N VAL A 560 9.09 -1.23 -39.10
CA VAL A 560 10.05 -0.74 -40.08
C VAL A 560 10.99 -1.88 -40.39
N ASP A 561 10.88 -2.44 -41.60
CA ASP A 561 11.72 -3.55 -42.08
C ASP A 561 12.61 -3.08 -43.22
N GLU A 562 13.90 -3.43 -43.15
CA GLU A 562 14.87 -3.33 -44.23
C GLU A 562 15.09 -4.72 -44.83
N THR A 563 14.82 -4.87 -46.13
CA THR A 563 15.03 -6.13 -46.87
C THR A 563 15.74 -5.82 -48.18
N GLY A 564 16.96 -6.34 -48.38
CA GLY A 564 17.70 -6.15 -49.64
C GLY A 564 17.91 -4.69 -50.05
N GLY A 565 18.02 -3.78 -49.07
CA GLY A 565 18.16 -2.34 -49.27
C GLY A 565 16.86 -1.55 -49.46
N ASP A 566 15.69 -2.22 -49.52
CA ASP A 566 14.38 -1.55 -49.55
C ASP A 566 13.78 -1.42 -48.14
N LEU A 567 13.31 -0.22 -47.81
CA LEU A 567 12.59 0.08 -46.58
C LEU A 567 11.09 -0.19 -46.76
N THR A 568 10.51 -0.97 -45.86
CA THR A 568 9.08 -1.29 -45.84
C THR A 568 8.46 -0.85 -44.52
N LEU A 569 7.38 -0.07 -44.61
CA LEU A 569 6.57 0.35 -43.47
C LEU A 569 5.30 -0.50 -43.41
N LEU A 570 5.08 -1.17 -42.29
CA LEU A 570 3.86 -1.94 -42.01
C LEU A 570 3.09 -1.28 -40.87
N PHE A 571 1.99 -0.64 -41.22
CA PHE A 571 1.06 -0.08 -40.25
C PHE A 571 0.17 -1.18 -39.69
N ARG A 572 0.01 -1.25 -38.37
CA ARG A 572 -0.82 -2.22 -37.65
C ARG A 572 -1.79 -1.47 -36.75
N SER A 573 -3.05 -1.89 -36.76
CA SER A 573 -4.08 -1.34 -35.88
C SER A 573 -4.95 -2.46 -35.31
N SER A 574 -5.32 -2.34 -34.04
CA SER A 574 -6.20 -3.27 -33.35
C SER A 574 -7.11 -2.52 -32.39
N VAL A 575 -8.41 -2.78 -32.47
CA VAL A 575 -9.42 -2.26 -31.55
C VAL A 575 -10.00 -3.42 -30.76
N ASN A 576 -9.91 -3.39 -29.44
CA ASN A 576 -10.63 -4.33 -28.59
C ASN A 576 -11.83 -3.59 -27.97
N TYR A 577 -12.97 -4.27 -27.88
CA TYR A 577 -14.16 -3.71 -27.26
C TYR A 577 -14.88 -4.77 -26.41
N ALA A 578 -15.41 -4.36 -25.27
CA ALA A 578 -16.16 -5.21 -24.35
C ALA A 578 -17.10 -4.34 -23.50
N TRP A 579 -18.40 -4.50 -23.72
CA TRP A 579 -19.44 -3.98 -22.82
C TRP A 579 -20.13 -5.16 -22.15
N ARG A 580 -19.90 -5.29 -20.84
CA ARG A 580 -20.37 -6.39 -20.01
C ARG A 580 -21.86 -6.67 -20.27
N TYR A 581 -22.19 -7.93 -20.53
CA TYR A 581 -23.52 -8.44 -20.87
C TYR A 581 -24.12 -7.99 -22.20
N HIS A 582 -23.47 -7.10 -22.96
CA HIS A 582 -23.99 -6.62 -24.24
C HIS A 582 -23.22 -7.18 -25.43
N PHE A 583 -21.90 -6.96 -25.50
CA PHE A 583 -21.07 -7.50 -26.58
C PHE A 583 -19.58 -7.41 -26.24
N ASN A 584 -18.77 -8.25 -26.88
CA ASN A 584 -17.32 -8.15 -26.86
C ASN A 584 -16.70 -8.65 -28.16
N GLY A 585 -15.50 -8.18 -28.48
CA GLY A 585 -14.82 -8.55 -29.71
C GLY A 585 -13.54 -7.77 -29.92
N ARG A 586 -12.91 -8.05 -31.06
CA ARG A 586 -11.72 -7.35 -31.53
C ARG A 586 -11.76 -7.22 -33.05
N LEU A 587 -11.31 -6.06 -33.52
CA LEU A 587 -11.01 -5.79 -34.92
C LEU A 587 -9.50 -5.59 -35.02
N GLY A 588 -8.85 -6.18 -36.00
CA GLY A 588 -7.43 -6.01 -36.23
C GLY A 588 -7.15 -5.95 -37.72
N GLY A 589 -6.06 -5.31 -38.07
CA GLY A 589 -5.58 -5.32 -39.44
C GLY A 589 -4.22 -4.69 -39.57
N SER A 590 -3.61 -4.91 -40.72
CA SER A 590 -2.37 -4.26 -41.07
C SER A 590 -2.33 -3.89 -42.54
N TYR A 591 -1.51 -2.88 -42.87
CA TYR A 591 -1.37 -2.34 -44.21
C TYR A 591 0.10 -2.01 -44.46
N SER A 592 0.57 -2.36 -45.65
CA SER A 592 1.92 -2.03 -46.13
C SER A 592 1.91 -1.80 -47.63
N ARG A 593 2.86 -1.00 -48.09
CA ARG A 593 3.11 -0.77 -49.51
C ARG A 593 4.48 -1.33 -49.86
N ASP A 594 4.48 -2.50 -50.48
CA ASP A 594 5.71 -3.25 -50.79
C ASP A 594 6.24 -2.82 -52.16
N ARG A 595 7.56 -2.73 -52.29
CA ARG A 595 8.24 -2.70 -53.58
C ARG A 595 8.67 -4.12 -53.92
N ARG A 596 8.26 -4.63 -55.07
CA ARG A 596 8.60 -5.98 -55.54
C ARG A 596 9.25 -5.90 -56.90
N ILE A 597 10.17 -6.81 -57.20
CA ILE A 597 10.65 -7.00 -58.57
C ILE A 597 9.44 -7.39 -59.43
N ALA A 598 9.30 -6.73 -60.57
CA ALA A 598 8.22 -6.90 -61.51
C ALA A 598 8.78 -7.19 -62.90
N PHE A 599 7.92 -7.71 -63.77
CA PHE A 599 8.23 -7.97 -65.16
C PHE A 599 7.45 -6.98 -66.03
N ASP A 600 8.06 -6.50 -67.12
CA ASP A 600 7.34 -5.75 -68.15
C ASP A 600 6.42 -6.68 -68.99
N SER A 601 5.70 -6.11 -69.95
CA SER A 601 4.82 -6.84 -70.87
C SER A 601 5.55 -7.84 -71.78
N LEU A 602 6.88 -7.79 -71.83
CA LEU A 602 7.74 -8.69 -72.61
C LEU A 602 8.47 -9.71 -71.72
N GLY A 603 8.24 -9.70 -70.40
CA GLY A 603 8.87 -10.62 -69.45
C GLY A 603 10.27 -10.22 -68.99
N ASN A 604 10.72 -8.99 -69.24
CA ASN A 604 12.01 -8.50 -68.73
C ASN A 604 11.87 -8.06 -67.27
N PHE A 605 12.83 -8.45 -66.43
CA PHE A 605 12.92 -8.00 -65.03
C PHE A 605 13.90 -6.83 -64.83
N LEU A 606 14.63 -6.43 -65.89
CA LEU A 606 15.53 -5.28 -65.91
C LEU A 606 14.96 -4.22 -66.87
N ASN A 607 15.07 -2.96 -66.50
CA ASN A 607 14.76 -1.84 -67.39
C ASN A 607 15.90 -1.61 -68.40
N SER A 608 15.70 -0.68 -69.34
CA SER A 608 16.70 -0.32 -70.37
C SER A 608 18.02 0.25 -69.81
N SER A 609 18.10 0.55 -68.51
CA SER A 609 19.33 0.94 -67.81
C SER A 609 19.95 -0.16 -66.94
N GLY A 610 19.48 -1.41 -67.05
CA GLY A 610 20.03 -2.58 -66.33
C GLY A 610 19.63 -2.68 -64.85
N SER A 611 18.66 -1.90 -64.39
CA SER A 611 18.10 -1.94 -63.04
C SER A 611 16.84 -2.78 -62.99
N PHE A 612 16.61 -3.51 -61.88
CA PHE A 612 15.36 -4.25 -61.66
C PHE A 612 14.12 -3.36 -61.81
N ILE A 613 13.15 -3.80 -62.62
CA ILE A 613 11.82 -3.18 -62.68
C ILE A 613 11.13 -3.48 -61.35
N LYS A 614 10.61 -2.46 -60.66
CA LYS A 614 9.91 -2.62 -59.37
C LYS A 614 8.44 -2.22 -59.50
N SER A 615 7.49 -3.07 -59.11
CA SER A 615 6.07 -2.72 -58.96
C SER A 615 5.72 -2.47 -57.50
N ARG A 616 4.68 -1.65 -57.29
CA ARG A 616 4.11 -1.39 -55.96
C ARG A 616 2.95 -2.34 -55.72
N ALA A 617 2.95 -3.01 -54.57
CA ALA A 617 1.84 -3.85 -54.13
C ALA A 617 1.29 -3.31 -52.80
N ASP A 618 0.01 -2.94 -52.80
CA ASP A 618 -0.72 -2.61 -51.58
C ASP A 618 -1.16 -3.93 -50.92
N ARG A 619 -0.67 -4.17 -49.70
CA ARG A 619 -0.87 -5.44 -49.00
C ARG A 619 -1.48 -5.22 -47.63
N TRP A 620 -2.47 -6.03 -47.29
CA TRP A 620 -3.21 -5.89 -46.05
C TRP A 620 -3.77 -7.21 -45.54
N ASP A 621 -4.02 -7.26 -44.23
CA ASP A 621 -4.94 -8.21 -43.62
C ASP A 621 -5.99 -7.48 -42.79
N PHE A 622 -7.14 -8.12 -42.65
CA PHE A 622 -8.18 -7.72 -41.73
C PHE A 622 -8.70 -8.96 -41.01
N ASN A 623 -8.73 -8.88 -39.69
CA ASN A 623 -9.25 -9.92 -38.82
C ASN A 623 -10.31 -9.33 -37.89
N PHE A 624 -11.35 -10.11 -37.62
CA PHE A 624 -12.38 -9.72 -36.68
C PHE A 624 -12.85 -10.93 -35.87
N ASN A 625 -13.25 -10.67 -34.64
CA ASN A 625 -14.04 -11.56 -33.81
C ASN A 625 -15.07 -10.74 -33.03
N HIS A 626 -16.27 -11.29 -32.89
CA HIS A 626 -17.40 -10.63 -32.25
C HIS A 626 -18.28 -11.66 -31.55
N TYR A 627 -18.77 -11.33 -30.37
CA TYR A 627 -19.75 -12.08 -29.62
C TYR A 627 -20.73 -11.11 -28.96
N GLN A 628 -22.02 -11.37 -29.10
CA GLN A 628 -23.10 -10.55 -28.60
C GLN A 628 -24.27 -11.43 -28.16
N PRO A 629 -24.55 -11.53 -26.85
CA PRO A 629 -25.83 -12.05 -26.38
C PRO A 629 -26.94 -11.03 -26.72
N LEU A 630 -27.86 -11.40 -27.61
CA LEU A 630 -29.03 -10.58 -27.96
C LEU A 630 -30.17 -10.80 -26.95
N SER A 631 -30.25 -11.99 -26.34
CA SER A 631 -31.13 -12.34 -25.22
C SER A 631 -30.58 -13.56 -24.47
N PRO A 632 -31.14 -14.00 -23.32
CA PRO A 632 -30.71 -15.23 -22.64
C PRO A 632 -30.82 -16.50 -23.51
N THR A 633 -31.58 -16.43 -24.60
CA THR A 633 -31.77 -17.54 -25.54
C THR A 633 -31.24 -17.26 -26.93
N ALA A 634 -30.70 -16.06 -27.23
CA ALA A 634 -30.25 -15.67 -28.56
C ALA A 634 -28.85 -15.05 -28.53
N THR A 635 -27.96 -15.52 -29.40
CA THR A 635 -26.58 -15.06 -29.51
C THR A 635 -26.21 -14.80 -30.95
N LEU A 636 -25.52 -13.69 -31.20
CA LEU A 636 -24.84 -13.38 -32.45
C LEU A 636 -23.34 -13.51 -32.22
N SER A 637 -22.65 -14.21 -33.11
CA SER A 637 -21.20 -14.41 -33.04
C SER A 637 -20.62 -14.35 -34.43
N GLY A 638 -19.38 -13.90 -34.57
CA GLY A 638 -18.71 -13.88 -35.86
C GLY A 638 -17.20 -13.86 -35.71
N SER A 639 -16.51 -14.45 -36.68
CA SER A 639 -15.06 -14.45 -36.75
C SER A 639 -14.60 -14.59 -38.18
N GLY A 640 -13.52 -13.93 -38.56
CA GLY A 640 -12.97 -14.09 -39.90
C GLY A 640 -11.64 -13.40 -40.12
N ASN A 641 -10.95 -13.86 -41.15
CA ASN A 641 -9.68 -13.31 -41.61
C ASN A 641 -9.79 -13.06 -43.12
N PHE A 642 -9.24 -11.93 -43.56
CA PHE A 642 -9.16 -11.52 -44.96
C PHE A 642 -7.75 -11.04 -45.25
N VAL A 643 -7.29 -11.24 -46.49
CA VAL A 643 -5.97 -10.84 -46.93
C VAL A 643 -6.03 -10.28 -48.35
N SER A 644 -5.10 -9.38 -48.67
CA SER A 644 -4.93 -8.82 -50.01
C SER A 644 -4.52 -9.85 -51.05
N ASP A 645 -3.64 -10.77 -50.69
CA ASP A 645 -3.04 -11.73 -51.61
C ASP A 645 -2.69 -13.06 -50.93
N LYS A 646 -2.63 -14.14 -51.72
CA LYS A 646 -2.32 -15.48 -51.22
C LYS A 646 -0.96 -15.59 -50.51
N ASN A 647 -0.03 -14.67 -50.74
CA ASN A 647 1.30 -14.71 -50.14
C ASN A 647 1.41 -13.80 -48.90
N TYR A 648 0.32 -13.19 -48.42
CA TYR A 648 0.34 -12.27 -47.27
C TYR A 648 0.88 -12.95 -46.01
N TYR A 649 0.14 -13.90 -45.44
CA TYR A 649 0.56 -14.57 -44.21
C TYR A 649 1.90 -15.31 -44.34
N PRO A 650 2.17 -16.11 -45.39
CA PRO A 650 3.47 -16.78 -45.55
C PRO A 650 4.67 -15.83 -45.51
N GLN A 651 4.53 -14.63 -46.07
CA GLN A 651 5.60 -13.64 -46.15
C GLN A 651 5.65 -12.65 -44.98
N ARG A 652 4.56 -12.42 -44.25
CA ARG A 652 4.47 -11.37 -43.22
C ARG A 652 4.36 -11.88 -41.78
N SER A 653 3.62 -12.97 -41.54
CA SER A 653 3.38 -13.43 -40.17
C SER A 653 4.63 -14.09 -39.58
N LEU A 654 4.89 -13.83 -38.30
CA LEU A 654 5.92 -14.54 -37.51
C LEU A 654 5.39 -15.86 -36.94
N ASP A 655 4.08 -16.03 -36.85
CA ASP A 655 3.44 -17.20 -36.29
C ASP A 655 3.28 -18.31 -37.34
N LEU A 656 3.80 -19.51 -37.03
CA LEU A 656 3.78 -20.64 -37.96
C LEU A 656 2.35 -21.05 -38.31
N SER A 657 1.43 -21.06 -37.35
CA SER A 657 0.05 -21.51 -37.58
C SER A 657 -0.69 -20.59 -38.55
N THR A 658 -0.51 -19.28 -38.41
CA THR A 658 -1.06 -18.26 -39.31
C THR A 658 -0.45 -18.36 -40.71
N ARG A 659 0.86 -18.63 -40.81
CA ARG A 659 1.56 -18.78 -42.10
C ARG A 659 1.08 -20.01 -42.89
N LEU A 660 0.88 -21.13 -42.20
CA LEU A 660 0.40 -22.38 -42.82
C LEU A 660 -1.09 -22.35 -43.13
N ASN A 661 -1.81 -21.33 -42.68
CA ASN A 661 -3.23 -21.20 -42.96
C ASN A 661 -3.47 -20.77 -44.42
N ARG A 662 -3.82 -21.74 -45.27
CA ARG A 662 -4.14 -21.55 -46.69
C ARG A 662 -5.64 -21.40 -46.95
N VAL A 663 -6.49 -21.59 -45.95
CA VAL A 663 -7.96 -21.56 -46.09
C VAL A 663 -8.57 -20.55 -45.10
N LEU A 664 -9.11 -19.45 -45.62
CA LEU A 664 -9.74 -18.42 -44.80
C LEU A 664 -11.24 -18.67 -44.71
N ASN A 665 -11.77 -18.71 -43.49
CA ASN A 665 -13.17 -19.07 -43.20
C ASN A 665 -13.91 -17.99 -42.40
N PRO A 666 -14.13 -16.77 -42.94
CA PRO A 666 -15.02 -15.81 -42.30
C PRO A 666 -16.44 -16.34 -42.17
N GLN A 667 -16.98 -16.24 -40.96
CA GLN A 667 -18.32 -16.69 -40.63
C GLN A 667 -19.01 -15.78 -39.62
N VAL A 668 -20.33 -15.71 -39.71
CA VAL A 668 -21.23 -15.09 -38.74
C VAL A 668 -22.33 -16.08 -38.44
N ASN A 669 -22.56 -16.37 -37.17
CA ASN A 669 -23.57 -17.29 -36.67
C ASN A 669 -24.52 -16.58 -35.70
N PHE A 670 -25.81 -16.66 -36.01
CA PHE A 670 -26.90 -16.33 -35.10
C PHE A 670 -27.52 -17.64 -34.61
N SER A 671 -27.60 -17.84 -33.30
CA SER A 671 -28.26 -19.00 -32.71
C SER A 671 -29.32 -18.58 -31.70
N LYS A 672 -30.47 -19.26 -31.73
CA LYS A 672 -31.59 -19.02 -30.82
C LYS A 672 -32.19 -20.32 -30.29
N ASN A 673 -32.30 -20.45 -28.98
CA ASN A 673 -33.12 -21.47 -28.34
C ASN A 673 -34.59 -21.01 -28.32
N LEU A 674 -35.45 -21.74 -29.02
CA LEU A 674 -36.89 -21.46 -29.13
C LEU A 674 -37.71 -22.12 -28.00
N GLY A 675 -37.06 -22.80 -27.05
CA GLY A 675 -37.69 -23.56 -25.96
C GLY A 675 -38.13 -24.98 -26.39
N TRP A 676 -38.67 -25.12 -27.60
CA TRP A 676 -39.03 -26.42 -28.19
C TRP A 676 -37.93 -27.00 -29.10
N GLY A 677 -36.96 -26.19 -29.51
CA GLY A 677 -35.87 -26.56 -30.40
C GLY A 677 -34.83 -25.45 -30.51
N GLY A 678 -33.74 -25.72 -31.23
CA GLY A 678 -32.70 -24.75 -31.52
C GLY A 678 -32.74 -24.30 -32.98
N LEU A 679 -32.63 -22.99 -33.21
CA LEU A 679 -32.43 -22.36 -34.52
C LEU A 679 -30.98 -21.88 -34.61
N SER A 680 -30.31 -22.14 -35.72
CA SER A 680 -29.01 -21.55 -36.08
C SER A 680 -29.13 -20.98 -37.49
N ILE A 681 -28.58 -19.79 -37.73
CA ILE A 681 -28.45 -19.16 -39.04
C ILE A 681 -26.97 -18.79 -39.20
N VAL A 682 -26.34 -19.31 -40.23
CA VAL A 682 -24.92 -19.15 -40.52
C VAL A 682 -24.74 -18.46 -41.87
N ALA A 683 -23.90 -17.43 -41.88
CA ALA A 683 -23.28 -16.88 -43.07
C ALA A 683 -21.82 -17.29 -43.06
N GLN A 684 -21.38 -18.05 -44.07
CA GLN A 684 -19.99 -18.48 -44.16
C GLN A 684 -19.45 -18.21 -45.56
N LYS A 685 -18.19 -17.80 -45.61
CA LYS A 685 -17.42 -17.76 -46.85
C LYS A 685 -16.07 -18.44 -46.62
N THR A 686 -15.63 -19.22 -47.59
CA THR A 686 -14.37 -19.95 -47.60
C THR A 686 -13.54 -19.46 -48.77
N PHE A 687 -12.30 -19.06 -48.51
CA PHE A 687 -11.31 -18.72 -49.52
C PHE A 687 -10.17 -19.74 -49.44
N ASN A 688 -10.00 -20.56 -50.48
CA ASN A 688 -8.81 -21.39 -50.62
C ASN A 688 -7.75 -20.61 -51.39
N LEU A 689 -6.69 -20.19 -50.70
CA LEU A 689 -5.64 -19.32 -51.26
C LEU A 689 -4.69 -20.08 -52.21
N ASP A 690 -4.68 -21.41 -52.19
CA ASP A 690 -3.87 -22.23 -53.10
C ASP A 690 -4.55 -22.41 -54.46
N THR A 691 -5.84 -22.73 -54.46
CA THR A 691 -6.62 -22.99 -55.69
C THR A 691 -7.37 -21.76 -56.21
N ASP A 692 -7.34 -20.63 -55.49
CA ASP A 692 -8.20 -19.45 -55.67
C ASP A 692 -9.70 -19.80 -55.77
N GLU A 693 -10.11 -20.87 -55.09
CA GLU A 693 -11.51 -21.27 -54.98
C GLU A 693 -12.23 -20.46 -53.90
N ARG A 694 -13.41 -19.95 -54.25
CA ARG A 694 -14.24 -19.13 -53.35
C ARG A 694 -15.60 -19.75 -53.20
N THR A 695 -15.93 -20.17 -51.99
CA THR A 695 -17.22 -20.75 -51.66
C THR A 695 -17.96 -19.85 -50.69
N SER A 696 -19.19 -19.47 -51.00
CA SER A 696 -20.08 -18.70 -50.13
C SER A 696 -21.31 -19.54 -49.82
N VAL A 697 -21.61 -19.72 -48.54
CA VAL A 697 -22.79 -20.43 -48.05
C VAL A 697 -23.58 -19.47 -47.17
N PHE A 698 -24.56 -18.80 -47.77
CA PHE A 698 -25.45 -17.88 -47.07
C PHE A 698 -26.72 -17.57 -47.88
N PRO A 699 -27.91 -17.56 -47.25
CA PRO A 699 -28.16 -18.00 -45.89
C PRO A 699 -28.04 -19.53 -45.76
N SER A 700 -27.42 -19.99 -44.68
CA SER A 700 -27.61 -21.34 -44.17
C SER A 700 -28.36 -21.29 -42.87
N PHE A 701 -29.34 -22.16 -42.67
CA PHE A 701 -30.04 -22.27 -41.40
C PHE A 701 -30.25 -23.72 -41.02
N SER A 702 -30.34 -23.98 -39.72
CA SER A 702 -30.66 -25.28 -39.15
C SER A 702 -31.64 -25.10 -38.00
N LEU A 703 -32.73 -25.84 -38.03
CA LEU A 703 -33.73 -25.94 -36.99
C LEU A 703 -33.71 -27.38 -36.46
N THR A 704 -33.40 -27.57 -35.19
CA THR A 704 -33.30 -28.91 -34.58
C THR A 704 -34.24 -29.02 -33.39
N LYS A 705 -35.10 -30.03 -33.42
CA LYS A 705 -35.93 -30.43 -32.29
C LYS A 705 -35.29 -31.66 -31.62
N PRO A 706 -34.85 -31.56 -30.36
CA PRO A 706 -34.23 -32.68 -29.67
C PRO A 706 -35.22 -33.85 -29.52
N ALA A 707 -34.68 -35.05 -29.36
CA ALA A 707 -35.47 -36.26 -29.19
C ALA A 707 -36.42 -36.12 -27.99
N LYS A 708 -37.73 -36.24 -28.23
CA LYS A 708 -38.76 -36.22 -27.18
C LYS A 708 -39.61 -37.48 -27.29
N PRO A 709 -40.10 -38.02 -26.16
CA PRO A 709 -41.02 -39.14 -26.20
C PRO A 709 -42.26 -38.72 -27.00
N PHE A 710 -42.66 -39.57 -27.94
CA PHE A 710 -43.88 -39.40 -28.72
C PHE A 710 -45.10 -39.46 -27.80
N PHE A 711 -45.04 -40.32 -26.78
CA PHE A 711 -46.01 -40.44 -25.71
C PHE A 711 -45.32 -40.19 -24.35
N PRO A 712 -45.26 -38.94 -23.85
CA PRO A 712 -44.64 -38.67 -22.57
C PRO A 712 -45.42 -39.34 -21.42
N PRO A 713 -44.74 -39.92 -20.40
CA PRO A 713 -45.43 -40.48 -19.24
C PRO A 713 -46.16 -39.37 -18.47
N GLY A 714 -47.38 -39.65 -18.03
CA GLY A 714 -48.09 -38.77 -17.09
C GLY A 714 -47.35 -38.68 -15.74
N ARG A 715 -47.44 -37.53 -15.06
CA ARG A 715 -46.83 -37.36 -13.73
C ARG A 715 -47.30 -38.47 -12.77
N GLY A 716 -46.36 -39.19 -12.16
CA GLY A 716 -46.62 -40.24 -11.18
C GLY A 716 -47.04 -41.61 -11.74
N LYS A 717 -47.11 -41.79 -13.08
CA LYS A 717 -47.42 -43.09 -13.70
C LYS A 717 -46.15 -43.88 -14.03
N SER A 718 -46.22 -45.20 -13.96
CA SER A 718 -45.13 -46.09 -14.37
C SER A 718 -44.84 -45.94 -15.87
N HIS A 719 -43.57 -46.16 -16.25
CA HIS A 719 -43.15 -46.08 -17.64
C HIS A 719 -43.59 -47.35 -18.39
N ALA A 720 -44.57 -47.20 -19.30
CA ALA A 720 -44.90 -48.23 -20.29
C ALA A 720 -43.87 -48.25 -21.42
N TRP A 721 -43.78 -49.37 -22.15
CA TRP A 721 -42.82 -49.54 -23.26
C TRP A 721 -42.97 -48.44 -24.33
N TYR A 722 -44.21 -48.02 -24.66
CA TYR A 722 -44.46 -46.98 -25.67
C TYR A 722 -44.02 -45.58 -25.22
N ASN A 723 -43.78 -45.36 -23.92
CA ASN A 723 -43.25 -44.09 -23.41
C ASN A 723 -41.75 -43.88 -23.75
N SER A 724 -41.08 -44.93 -24.21
CA SER A 724 -39.68 -44.90 -24.66
C SER A 724 -39.53 -44.83 -26.18
N ILE A 725 -40.62 -44.53 -26.90
CA ILE A 725 -40.57 -44.18 -28.33
C ILE A 725 -40.26 -42.70 -28.44
N TYR A 726 -39.05 -42.35 -28.87
CA TYR A 726 -38.61 -40.97 -29.06
C TYR A 726 -38.68 -40.59 -30.53
N TYR A 727 -39.18 -39.38 -30.81
CA TYR A 727 -39.06 -38.75 -32.12
C TYR A 727 -38.14 -37.54 -32.07
N SER A 728 -37.41 -37.32 -33.15
CA SER A 728 -36.63 -36.11 -33.39
C SER A 728 -36.88 -35.61 -34.80
N TYR A 729 -36.74 -34.30 -34.97
CA TYR A 729 -36.93 -33.64 -36.25
C TYR A 729 -35.89 -32.56 -36.43
N SER A 730 -35.30 -32.49 -37.62
CA SER A 730 -34.42 -31.40 -38.00
C SER A 730 -34.73 -30.93 -39.41
N ALA A 731 -34.64 -29.63 -39.65
CA ALA A 731 -34.76 -29.02 -40.96
C ALA A 731 -33.57 -28.10 -41.17
N GLY A 732 -32.96 -28.12 -42.35
CA GLY A 732 -31.82 -27.26 -42.65
C GLY A 732 -31.83 -26.79 -44.09
N GLY A 733 -31.60 -25.50 -44.29
CA GLY A 733 -31.49 -24.91 -45.61
C GLY A 733 -30.11 -24.34 -45.86
N SER A 734 -29.67 -24.31 -47.11
CA SER A 734 -28.45 -23.60 -47.50
C SER A 734 -28.56 -23.04 -48.90
N ASN A 735 -27.99 -21.85 -49.12
CA ASN A 735 -27.73 -21.31 -50.44
C ASN A 735 -26.23 -21.30 -50.67
N TYR A 736 -25.78 -21.97 -51.72
CA TYR A 736 -24.38 -22.26 -52.01
C TYR A 736 -24.00 -21.61 -53.35
N PHE A 737 -22.94 -20.82 -53.31
CA PHE A 737 -22.29 -20.24 -54.47
C PHE A 737 -20.79 -20.57 -54.43
N ASN A 738 -20.26 -21.11 -55.51
CA ASN A 738 -18.86 -21.46 -55.65
C ASN A 738 -18.32 -20.94 -56.97
N ARG A 739 -17.11 -20.38 -56.92
CA ARG A 739 -16.36 -19.90 -58.06
C ARG A 739 -14.96 -20.48 -58.00
N VAL A 740 -14.54 -21.13 -59.09
CA VAL A 740 -13.20 -21.70 -59.25
C VAL A 740 -12.56 -21.08 -60.49
N GLN A 741 -11.32 -20.62 -60.36
CA GLN A 741 -10.52 -20.22 -61.51
C GLN A 741 -9.58 -21.37 -61.91
N LYS A 742 -9.66 -21.78 -63.17
CA LYS A 742 -8.83 -22.84 -63.76
C LYS A 742 -7.95 -22.24 -64.83
N ILE A 743 -6.64 -22.48 -64.72
CA ILE A 743 -5.70 -22.14 -65.79
C ILE A 743 -5.78 -23.27 -66.81
N VAL A 744 -6.14 -22.93 -68.05
CA VAL A 744 -6.26 -23.86 -69.17
C VAL A 744 -5.15 -23.54 -70.16
N PRO A 745 -4.21 -24.45 -70.43
CA PRO A 745 -3.21 -24.22 -71.47
C PRO A 745 -3.90 -24.13 -72.84
N ILE A 746 -3.63 -23.06 -73.59
CA ILE A 746 -4.08 -22.88 -74.99
C ILE A 746 -3.06 -23.57 -75.91
N ASP A 747 -1.77 -23.39 -75.64
CA ASP A 747 -0.65 -24.07 -76.30
C ASP A 747 0.51 -24.30 -75.30
N SER A 748 1.70 -24.69 -75.78
CA SER A 748 2.88 -24.95 -74.92
C SER A 748 3.46 -23.72 -74.23
N VAL A 749 3.03 -22.50 -74.61
CA VAL A 749 3.57 -21.22 -74.17
C VAL A 749 2.48 -20.32 -73.56
N THR A 750 1.22 -20.44 -74.02
CA THR A 750 0.10 -19.58 -73.64
C THR A 750 -0.97 -20.36 -72.87
N SER A 751 -1.54 -19.70 -71.86
CA SER A 751 -2.61 -20.25 -71.02
C SER A 751 -3.72 -19.23 -70.84
N ASP A 752 -4.97 -19.67 -70.92
CA ASP A 752 -6.16 -18.89 -70.57
C ASP A 752 -6.60 -19.17 -69.13
N THR A 753 -7.44 -18.30 -68.58
CA THR A 753 -8.09 -18.52 -67.27
C THR A 753 -9.59 -18.71 -67.46
N LEU A 754 -10.05 -19.95 -67.33
CA LEU A 754 -11.47 -20.28 -67.31
C LEU A 754 -12.04 -20.10 -65.91
N THR A 755 -13.16 -19.40 -65.78
CA THR A 755 -13.91 -19.30 -64.51
C THR A 755 -15.08 -20.26 -64.52
N GLU A 756 -15.18 -21.17 -63.55
CA GLU A 756 -16.33 -22.07 -63.37
C GLU A 756 -17.18 -21.60 -62.17
N ASP A 757 -18.45 -21.30 -62.41
CA ASP A 757 -19.42 -20.90 -61.39
C ASP A 757 -20.44 -22.02 -61.13
N ARG A 758 -20.77 -22.24 -59.86
CA ARG A 758 -21.81 -23.17 -59.42
C ARG A 758 -22.73 -22.49 -58.41
N LYS A 759 -24.05 -22.55 -58.63
CA LYS A 759 -25.04 -21.94 -57.73
C LYS A 759 -26.23 -22.87 -57.48
N ARG A 760 -26.48 -23.20 -56.22
CA ARG A 760 -27.53 -24.15 -55.80
C ARG A 760 -28.13 -23.79 -54.45
N ALA A 761 -29.36 -24.19 -54.20
CA ALA A 761 -30.01 -24.09 -52.90
C ALA A 761 -30.54 -25.44 -52.45
N THR A 762 -30.52 -25.71 -51.14
CA THR A 762 -31.00 -26.95 -50.54
C THR A 762 -31.92 -26.67 -49.37
N LEU A 763 -32.89 -27.55 -49.15
CA LEU A 763 -33.73 -27.63 -47.96
C LEU A 763 -33.91 -29.11 -47.61
N ASN A 764 -33.34 -29.52 -46.49
CA ASN A 764 -33.31 -30.91 -46.04
C ASN A 764 -34.16 -31.04 -44.79
N HIS A 765 -35.02 -32.05 -44.74
CA HIS A 765 -35.85 -32.40 -43.60
C HIS A 765 -35.47 -33.80 -43.15
N ASN A 766 -35.17 -34.01 -41.87
CA ASN A 766 -34.88 -35.32 -41.32
C ASN A 766 -35.78 -35.60 -40.12
N PHE A 767 -36.55 -36.68 -40.21
CA PHE A 767 -37.40 -37.20 -39.16
C PHE A 767 -36.86 -38.55 -38.71
N ALA A 768 -36.67 -38.72 -37.40
CA ALA A 768 -36.18 -39.98 -36.85
C ALA A 768 -37.02 -40.44 -35.65
N LEU A 769 -37.24 -41.75 -35.58
CA LEU A 769 -37.85 -42.45 -34.45
C LEU A 769 -36.82 -43.44 -33.88
N SER A 770 -36.77 -43.54 -32.55
CA SER A 770 -35.97 -44.54 -31.83
C SER A 770 -36.75 -45.08 -30.65
N ALA A 771 -36.69 -46.39 -30.42
CA ALA A 771 -37.47 -47.03 -29.36
C ALA A 771 -36.61 -47.97 -28.50
N PRO A 772 -35.61 -47.47 -27.75
CA PRO A 772 -34.76 -48.32 -26.90
C PRO A 772 -35.59 -49.07 -25.84
N GLN A 773 -35.62 -50.40 -25.95
CA GLN A 773 -36.21 -51.33 -24.99
C GLN A 773 -35.12 -52.14 -24.30
N LYS A 774 -35.19 -52.26 -22.97
CA LYS A 774 -34.34 -53.18 -22.23
C LYS A 774 -35.02 -54.54 -22.13
N ILE A 775 -34.42 -55.58 -22.71
CA ILE A 775 -34.89 -56.96 -22.69
C ILE A 775 -33.81 -57.77 -21.95
N PHE A 776 -34.07 -58.16 -20.70
CA PHE A 776 -33.08 -58.77 -19.80
C PHE A 776 -31.80 -57.90 -19.67
N TRP A 777 -30.64 -58.45 -20.07
CA TRP A 777 -29.32 -57.80 -20.10
C TRP A 777 -29.00 -57.13 -21.44
N LEU A 778 -29.90 -57.22 -22.42
CA LEU A 778 -29.76 -56.69 -23.77
C LEU A 778 -30.59 -55.41 -23.93
N THR A 779 -30.04 -54.39 -24.58
CA THR A 779 -30.81 -53.22 -25.01
C THR A 779 -31.08 -53.36 -26.50
N LEU A 780 -32.34 -53.52 -26.88
CA LEU A 780 -32.79 -53.55 -28.26
C LEU A 780 -33.36 -52.18 -28.64
N SER A 781 -32.84 -51.55 -29.69
CA SER A 781 -33.30 -50.23 -30.12
C SER A 781 -33.63 -50.23 -31.62
N PRO A 782 -34.90 -50.53 -31.97
CA PRO A 782 -35.45 -50.23 -33.28
C PRO A 782 -35.34 -48.75 -33.58
N ASN A 783 -34.98 -48.43 -34.81
CA ASN A 783 -34.83 -47.08 -35.30
C ASN A 783 -35.38 -46.94 -36.72
N PHE A 784 -35.93 -45.77 -37.01
CA PHE A 784 -36.41 -45.36 -38.32
C PHE A 784 -35.91 -43.95 -38.58
N ASN A 785 -35.34 -43.71 -39.75
CA ASN A 785 -34.92 -42.37 -40.19
C ASN A 785 -35.45 -42.10 -41.59
N TYR A 786 -36.02 -40.92 -41.82
CA TYR A 786 -36.47 -40.46 -43.13
C TYR A 786 -35.96 -39.04 -43.38
N ALA A 787 -35.19 -38.89 -44.44
CA ALA A 787 -34.64 -37.64 -44.94
C ALA A 787 -35.27 -37.27 -46.29
N GLU A 788 -35.97 -36.12 -46.34
CA GLU A 788 -36.51 -35.50 -47.55
C GLU A 788 -35.66 -34.30 -47.93
N ASN A 789 -35.09 -34.29 -49.14
CA ASN A 789 -34.23 -33.22 -49.62
C ASN A 789 -34.84 -32.52 -50.83
N TRP A 790 -34.98 -31.20 -50.73
CA TRP A 790 -35.44 -30.33 -51.79
C TRP A 790 -34.23 -29.51 -52.25
N PHE A 791 -33.99 -29.42 -53.55
CA PHE A 791 -32.84 -28.68 -54.05
C PHE A 791 -33.16 -27.99 -55.37
N HIS A 792 -32.59 -26.80 -55.53
CA HIS A 792 -32.72 -25.97 -56.72
C HIS A 792 -31.34 -25.73 -57.33
N ILE A 793 -31.19 -26.04 -58.62
CA ILE A 793 -29.97 -25.83 -59.40
C ILE A 793 -30.20 -24.65 -60.34
N ASN A 794 -29.38 -23.61 -60.21
CA ASN A 794 -29.40 -22.49 -61.15
C ASN A 794 -28.59 -22.84 -62.39
N ARG A 795 -29.02 -22.32 -63.55
CA ARG A 795 -28.25 -22.39 -64.78
C ARG A 795 -26.96 -21.56 -64.64
N THR A 796 -25.83 -22.22 -64.76
CA THR A 796 -24.46 -21.71 -64.66
C THR A 796 -23.57 -22.51 -65.62
N ASN A 797 -22.42 -21.97 -65.99
CA ASN A 797 -21.47 -22.72 -66.81
C ASN A 797 -20.98 -24.01 -66.11
N GLY A 798 -20.88 -24.03 -64.78
CA GLY A 798 -20.57 -25.24 -64.01
C GLY A 798 -21.69 -26.29 -64.04
N SER A 799 -22.96 -25.89 -64.00
CA SER A 799 -24.09 -26.83 -64.14
C SER A 799 -24.23 -27.36 -65.58
N GLU A 800 -23.99 -26.52 -66.58
CA GLU A 800 -24.02 -26.92 -67.99
C GLU A 800 -22.86 -27.87 -68.32
N ALA A 801 -21.64 -27.56 -67.87
CA ALA A 801 -20.48 -28.43 -68.02
C ALA A 801 -20.66 -29.78 -67.29
N ALA A 802 -21.41 -29.81 -66.18
CA ALA A 802 -21.76 -31.04 -65.48
C ALA A 802 -22.93 -31.82 -66.12
N GLY A 803 -23.57 -31.28 -67.16
CA GLY A 803 -24.69 -31.92 -67.85
C GLY A 803 -25.92 -32.14 -66.97
N VAL A 804 -26.17 -31.25 -66.00
CA VAL A 804 -27.31 -31.34 -65.08
C VAL A 804 -28.41 -30.35 -65.44
N SER A 805 -29.67 -30.78 -65.32
CA SER A 805 -30.83 -29.95 -65.55
C SER A 805 -30.95 -28.86 -64.48
N SER A 806 -31.11 -27.60 -64.88
CA SER A 806 -31.48 -26.51 -63.97
C SER A 806 -32.95 -26.61 -63.59
N GLY A 807 -33.29 -26.37 -62.32
CA GLY A 807 -34.67 -26.49 -61.83
C GLY A 807 -34.74 -26.89 -60.37
N THR A 808 -35.97 -27.12 -59.88
CA THR A 808 -36.25 -27.59 -58.52
C THR A 808 -36.58 -29.07 -58.52
N PHE A 809 -35.95 -29.81 -57.62
CA PHE A 809 -36.08 -31.25 -57.49
C PHE A 809 -36.34 -31.62 -56.02
N ARG A 810 -37.00 -32.76 -55.81
CA ARG A 810 -37.18 -33.35 -54.48
C ARG A 810 -36.74 -34.82 -54.47
N ARG A 811 -36.18 -35.26 -53.35
CA ARG A 811 -35.70 -36.64 -53.18
C ARG A 811 -35.79 -37.09 -51.73
N GLY A 812 -36.59 -38.13 -51.50
CA GLY A 812 -36.69 -38.84 -50.22
C GLY A 812 -35.69 -40.00 -50.10
N SER A 813 -35.26 -40.27 -48.87
CA SER A 813 -34.39 -41.36 -48.48
C SER A 813 -34.64 -41.74 -47.04
N GLY A 814 -34.37 -42.98 -46.64
CA GLY A 814 -34.56 -43.38 -45.26
C GLY A 814 -33.77 -44.62 -44.90
N SER A 815 -33.80 -44.98 -43.63
CA SER A 815 -33.27 -46.23 -43.12
C SER A 815 -34.18 -46.79 -42.04
N VAL A 816 -34.28 -48.12 -42.00
CA VAL A 816 -34.95 -48.85 -40.92
C VAL A 816 -33.93 -49.79 -40.33
N GLY A 817 -33.81 -49.81 -39.01
CA GLY A 817 -32.80 -50.63 -38.37
C GLY A 817 -33.19 -51.08 -36.98
N VAL A 818 -32.38 -51.99 -36.46
CA VAL A 818 -32.43 -52.42 -35.08
C VAL A 818 -31.01 -52.57 -34.58
N SER A 819 -30.73 -51.98 -33.41
CA SER A 819 -29.45 -52.12 -32.74
C SER A 819 -29.60 -52.89 -31.45
N SER A 820 -28.55 -53.62 -31.08
CA SER A 820 -28.51 -54.48 -29.92
C SER A 820 -27.18 -54.25 -29.19
N THR A 821 -27.25 -53.91 -27.91
CA THR A 821 -26.07 -53.65 -27.08
C THR A 821 -26.16 -54.34 -25.72
N THR A 822 -25.03 -54.76 -25.19
CA THR A 822 -24.92 -55.24 -23.81
C THR A 822 -23.56 -54.89 -23.22
N ASN A 823 -23.44 -54.98 -21.89
CA ASN A 823 -22.19 -54.84 -21.17
C ASN A 823 -21.90 -56.16 -20.43
N LEU A 824 -20.77 -56.79 -20.74
CA LEU A 824 -20.28 -58.00 -20.10
C LEU A 824 -19.09 -57.64 -19.21
N TYR A 825 -19.06 -58.16 -18.00
CA TYR A 825 -18.04 -57.83 -17.00
C TYR A 825 -17.29 -59.09 -16.58
N GLY A 826 -15.97 -59.09 -16.76
CA GLY A 826 -15.05 -60.07 -16.16
C GLY A 826 -14.16 -59.38 -15.14
N THR A 827 -14.04 -59.91 -13.92
CA THR A 827 -13.15 -59.34 -12.89
C THR A 827 -12.23 -60.44 -12.35
N PHE A 828 -10.94 -60.27 -12.53
CA PHE A 828 -9.89 -61.11 -11.98
C PHE A 828 -9.37 -60.47 -10.70
N LEU A 829 -9.80 -61.00 -9.55
CA LEU A 829 -9.38 -60.50 -8.24
C LEU A 829 -8.06 -61.15 -7.85
N PHE A 830 -7.09 -60.33 -7.48
CA PHE A 830 -5.81 -60.75 -6.90
C PHE A 830 -5.30 -59.60 -6.03
N ARG A 831 -4.57 -59.90 -4.96
CA ARG A 831 -4.07 -58.88 -4.05
C ARG A 831 -2.55 -58.78 -4.17
N LEU A 832 -2.09 -57.72 -4.84
CA LEU A 832 -0.67 -57.36 -4.93
C LEU A 832 -0.50 -55.92 -4.46
N GLY A 833 -0.18 -55.75 -3.17
CA GLY A 833 -0.13 -54.43 -2.52
C GLY A 833 -1.49 -53.73 -2.55
N SER A 834 -1.52 -52.49 -3.04
CA SER A 834 -2.77 -51.72 -3.20
C SER A 834 -3.59 -52.13 -4.43
N LEU A 835 -3.08 -52.96 -5.34
CA LEU A 835 -3.83 -53.47 -6.49
C LEU A 835 -4.66 -54.70 -6.07
N THR A 836 -5.98 -54.61 -6.18
CA THR A 836 -6.95 -55.62 -5.70
C THR A 836 -7.60 -56.44 -6.81
N GLY A 837 -7.42 -56.04 -8.07
CA GLY A 837 -7.82 -56.85 -9.21
C GLY A 837 -7.76 -56.11 -10.53
N LEU A 838 -7.87 -56.88 -11.61
CA LEU A 838 -8.03 -56.39 -12.97
C LEU A 838 -9.45 -56.69 -13.44
N ARG A 839 -10.11 -55.72 -14.04
CA ARG A 839 -11.45 -55.85 -14.59
C ARG A 839 -11.42 -55.62 -16.08
N HIS A 840 -12.05 -56.51 -16.82
CA HIS A 840 -12.28 -56.39 -18.25
C HIS A 840 -13.78 -56.17 -18.48
N VAL A 841 -14.14 -55.05 -19.12
CA VAL A 841 -15.52 -54.76 -19.51
C VAL A 841 -15.62 -54.84 -21.04
N LEU A 842 -16.45 -55.74 -21.53
CA LEU A 842 -16.75 -55.88 -22.95
C LEU A 842 -18.12 -55.26 -23.24
N ASN A 843 -18.17 -54.29 -24.13
CA ASN A 843 -19.39 -53.68 -24.63
C ASN A 843 -19.57 -54.05 -26.11
N PRO A 844 -20.07 -55.26 -26.41
CA PRO A 844 -20.43 -55.64 -27.78
C PRO A 844 -21.67 -54.89 -28.24
N SER A 845 -21.65 -54.44 -29.48
CA SER A 845 -22.78 -53.85 -30.19
C SER A 845 -22.91 -54.44 -31.58
N VAL A 846 -24.14 -54.83 -31.92
CA VAL A 846 -24.52 -55.28 -33.27
C VAL A 846 -25.69 -54.44 -33.74
N SER A 847 -25.63 -53.89 -34.95
CA SER A 847 -26.76 -53.18 -35.53
C SER A 847 -27.02 -53.60 -36.96
N TYR A 848 -28.28 -53.83 -37.28
CA TYR A 848 -28.76 -54.03 -38.64
C TYR A 848 -29.41 -52.74 -39.13
N SER A 849 -29.08 -52.31 -40.34
CA SER A 849 -29.73 -51.19 -41.01
C SER A 849 -30.02 -51.53 -42.47
N TRP A 850 -31.28 -51.39 -42.84
CA TRP A 850 -31.74 -51.49 -44.21
C TRP A 850 -31.98 -50.09 -44.78
N ILE A 851 -31.38 -49.83 -45.93
CA ILE A 851 -31.48 -48.58 -46.68
C ILE A 851 -32.08 -48.90 -48.05
N PRO A 852 -33.33 -48.54 -48.35
CA PRO A 852 -33.93 -48.75 -49.65
C PRO A 852 -33.25 -47.91 -50.75
N LYS A 853 -33.24 -48.45 -51.97
CA LYS A 853 -32.71 -47.78 -53.15
C LYS A 853 -33.53 -46.52 -53.50
N SER A 854 -32.84 -45.42 -53.77
CA SER A 854 -33.43 -44.19 -54.33
C SER A 854 -32.66 -43.76 -55.57
N THR A 855 -33.32 -43.56 -56.71
CA THR A 855 -32.67 -43.17 -57.99
C THR A 855 -33.20 -41.86 -58.59
N ARG A 856 -34.25 -41.27 -58.01
CA ARG A 856 -34.86 -40.03 -58.53
C ARG A 856 -33.87 -38.87 -58.53
N HIS A 857 -33.69 -38.21 -59.67
CA HIS A 857 -32.81 -37.03 -59.82
C HIS A 857 -31.37 -37.29 -59.31
N GLN A 858 -30.82 -38.46 -59.60
CA GLN A 858 -29.51 -38.88 -59.09
C GLN A 858 -28.36 -37.98 -59.55
N LYS A 859 -28.36 -37.56 -60.83
CA LYS A 859 -27.31 -36.68 -61.37
C LYS A 859 -27.34 -35.31 -60.70
N GLU A 860 -28.54 -34.76 -60.54
CA GLU A 860 -28.76 -33.47 -59.90
C GLU A 860 -28.46 -33.52 -58.39
N ALA A 861 -28.87 -34.58 -57.69
CA ALA A 861 -28.56 -34.78 -56.28
C ALA A 861 -27.05 -34.90 -56.02
N ALA A 862 -26.32 -35.61 -56.90
CA ALA A 862 -24.87 -35.71 -56.85
C ALA A 862 -24.20 -34.34 -57.08
N PHE A 863 -24.67 -33.57 -58.06
CA PHE A 863 -24.17 -32.20 -58.30
C PHE A 863 -24.41 -31.28 -57.12
N VAL A 864 -25.49 -31.46 -56.36
CA VAL A 864 -25.81 -30.63 -55.18
C VAL A 864 -25.11 -31.14 -53.90
N GLY A 865 -24.54 -32.33 -53.91
CA GLY A 865 -23.92 -32.94 -52.73
C GLY A 865 -24.95 -33.42 -51.71
N VAL A 866 -26.20 -33.65 -52.13
CA VAL A 866 -27.22 -34.31 -51.31
C VAL A 866 -26.97 -35.82 -51.42
N GLY A 867 -26.08 -36.31 -50.57
CA GLY A 867 -25.65 -37.71 -50.56
C GLY A 867 -26.78 -38.64 -50.14
N VAL A 868 -27.17 -39.54 -51.04
CA VAL A 868 -28.10 -40.63 -50.75
C VAL A 868 -27.57 -41.89 -51.41
N SER A 869 -27.64 -43.02 -50.70
CA SER A 869 -27.35 -44.33 -51.31
C SER A 869 -28.20 -44.52 -52.57
N THR A 870 -27.54 -44.68 -53.71
CA THR A 870 -28.16 -45.00 -55.01
C THR A 870 -28.42 -46.49 -55.16
N GLN A 871 -28.00 -47.26 -54.14
CA GLN A 871 -28.09 -48.71 -54.06
C GLN A 871 -28.88 -49.07 -52.80
N THR A 872 -29.57 -50.21 -52.85
CA THR A 872 -30.06 -50.86 -51.64
C THR A 872 -28.85 -51.20 -50.78
N ALA A 873 -28.94 -51.01 -49.46
CA ALA A 873 -27.90 -51.48 -48.55
C ALA A 873 -28.54 -52.23 -47.39
N GLN A 874 -27.93 -53.34 -47.01
CA GLN A 874 -28.27 -54.13 -45.83
C GLN A 874 -27.00 -54.27 -45.01
N VAL A 875 -26.82 -53.39 -44.05
CA VAL A 875 -25.58 -53.24 -43.31
C VAL A 875 -25.72 -53.83 -41.91
N LEU A 876 -24.90 -54.83 -41.61
CA LEU A 876 -24.66 -55.34 -40.26
C LEU A 876 -23.39 -54.68 -39.72
N ASN A 877 -23.50 -53.81 -38.72
CA ASN A 877 -22.35 -53.24 -38.03
C ASN A 877 -22.04 -54.06 -36.79
N PHE A 878 -20.75 -54.33 -36.59
CA PHE A 878 -20.21 -55.00 -35.42
C PHE A 878 -19.21 -54.05 -34.76
N SER A 879 -19.38 -53.81 -33.46
CA SER A 879 -18.41 -53.06 -32.68
C SER A 879 -18.20 -53.75 -31.33
N LEU A 880 -16.94 -53.83 -30.91
CA LEU A 880 -16.54 -54.35 -29.62
C LEU A 880 -15.67 -53.31 -28.94
N SER A 881 -16.22 -52.64 -27.92
CA SER A 881 -15.44 -51.77 -27.05
C SER A 881 -15.02 -52.53 -25.79
N GLN A 882 -13.73 -52.53 -25.50
CA GLN A 882 -13.11 -53.29 -24.42
C GLN A 882 -12.43 -52.30 -23.47
N TYR A 883 -12.79 -52.32 -22.19
CA TYR A 883 -12.18 -51.51 -21.15
C TYR A 883 -11.39 -52.41 -20.21
N PHE A 884 -10.09 -52.21 -20.16
CA PHE A 884 -9.20 -52.87 -19.21
C PHE A 884 -8.98 -51.92 -18.05
N GLN A 885 -9.49 -52.26 -16.88
CA GLN A 885 -9.47 -51.43 -15.68
C GLN A 885 -8.66 -52.11 -14.58
N ALA A 886 -7.94 -51.33 -13.78
CA ALA A 886 -7.33 -51.77 -12.54
C ALA A 886 -8.14 -51.26 -11.34
N LYS A 887 -8.29 -52.11 -10.33
CA LYS A 887 -8.92 -51.78 -9.06
C LYS A 887 -7.85 -51.65 -7.99
N PHE A 888 -7.82 -50.52 -7.30
CA PHE A 888 -6.91 -50.25 -6.21
C PHE A 888 -7.67 -50.09 -4.88
N GLN A 889 -7.15 -50.67 -3.81
CA GLN A 889 -7.59 -50.36 -2.46
C GLN A 889 -7.00 -49.01 -2.03
N SER A 890 -7.87 -48.09 -1.61
CA SER A 890 -7.51 -46.82 -1.00
C SER A 890 -8.20 -46.71 0.37
N GLU A 891 -7.75 -45.79 1.22
CA GLU A 891 -8.37 -45.50 2.52
C GLU A 891 -9.86 -45.10 2.42
N LYS A 892 -10.27 -44.53 1.27
CA LYS A 892 -11.66 -44.15 0.97
C LYS A 892 -12.46 -45.23 0.22
N GLY A 893 -11.93 -46.45 0.10
CA GLY A 893 -12.54 -47.57 -0.62
C GLY A 893 -11.85 -47.93 -1.95
N GLU A 894 -12.51 -48.75 -2.76
CA GLU A 894 -11.97 -49.24 -4.04
C GLU A 894 -11.96 -48.14 -5.11
N LYS A 895 -10.78 -47.75 -5.59
CA LYS A 895 -10.57 -46.81 -6.69
C LYS A 895 -10.35 -47.57 -8.00
N LYS A 896 -11.10 -47.22 -9.06
CA LYS A 896 -10.97 -47.82 -10.40
C LYS A 896 -10.20 -46.89 -11.33
N ILE A 897 -9.26 -47.44 -12.10
CA ILE A 897 -8.47 -46.72 -13.11
C ILE A 897 -8.60 -47.46 -14.44
N ASP A 898 -8.98 -46.77 -15.50
CA ASP A 898 -8.95 -47.32 -16.86
C ASP A 898 -7.49 -47.40 -17.33
N LEU A 899 -6.99 -48.63 -17.51
CA LEU A 899 -5.65 -48.88 -18.03
C LEU A 899 -5.57 -48.57 -19.52
N PHE A 900 -6.46 -49.18 -20.30
CA PHE A 900 -6.61 -48.86 -21.71
C PHE A 900 -8.00 -49.27 -22.22
N THR A 901 -8.46 -48.58 -23.25
CA THR A 901 -9.68 -48.89 -23.97
C THR A 901 -9.32 -49.33 -25.38
N ALA A 902 -9.81 -50.48 -25.82
CA ALA A 902 -9.64 -50.98 -27.17
C ALA A 902 -11.00 -51.10 -27.86
N THR A 903 -11.19 -50.41 -28.98
CA THR A 903 -12.40 -50.50 -29.79
C THR A 903 -12.06 -51.13 -31.13
N MET A 904 -12.80 -52.17 -31.51
CA MET A 904 -12.74 -52.80 -32.82
C MET A 904 -14.09 -52.65 -33.50
N ALA A 905 -14.11 -52.23 -34.77
CA ALA A 905 -15.35 -52.11 -35.52
C ALA A 905 -15.17 -52.49 -36.99
N ALA A 906 -16.16 -53.21 -37.52
CA ALA A 906 -16.31 -53.57 -38.93
C ALA A 906 -17.80 -53.65 -39.28
N SER A 907 -18.13 -53.56 -40.55
CA SER A 907 -19.50 -53.75 -41.04
C SER A 907 -19.54 -54.69 -42.23
N TYR A 908 -20.70 -55.30 -42.47
CA TYR A 908 -20.96 -56.18 -43.60
C TYR A 908 -22.18 -55.67 -44.37
N ASN A 909 -22.02 -55.33 -45.64
CA ASN A 909 -23.09 -54.94 -46.54
C ASN A 909 -23.48 -56.11 -47.45
N ALA A 910 -24.64 -56.72 -47.20
CA ALA A 910 -25.11 -57.86 -47.97
C ALA A 910 -25.45 -57.53 -49.44
N GLU A 911 -25.73 -56.25 -49.73
CA GLU A 911 -26.10 -55.77 -51.07
C GLU A 911 -24.88 -55.35 -51.91
N ALA A 912 -23.66 -55.36 -51.35
CA ALA A 912 -22.47 -54.96 -52.09
C ALA A 912 -22.01 -56.06 -53.08
N ASN A 913 -21.74 -55.65 -54.31
CA ASN A 913 -21.27 -56.56 -55.39
C ASN A 913 -19.80 -57.00 -55.20
N PHE A 914 -18.99 -56.18 -54.55
CA PHE A 914 -17.59 -56.45 -54.21
C PHE A 914 -17.31 -55.88 -52.82
N ARG A 915 -16.31 -56.43 -52.12
CA ARG A 915 -15.88 -55.94 -50.80
C ARG A 915 -17.04 -55.76 -49.80
N ARG A 916 -17.81 -56.84 -49.57
CA ARG A 916 -18.97 -56.84 -48.66
C ARG A 916 -18.63 -56.47 -47.21
N TRP A 917 -17.46 -56.85 -46.72
CA TRP A 917 -16.95 -56.41 -45.42
C TRP A 917 -16.26 -55.05 -45.56
N SER A 918 -16.49 -54.15 -44.60
CA SER A 918 -15.69 -52.95 -44.45
C SER A 918 -14.30 -53.30 -43.93
N GLU A 919 -13.39 -52.34 -44.02
CA GLU A 919 -12.12 -52.40 -43.28
C GLU A 919 -12.38 -52.61 -41.78
N LEU A 920 -11.55 -53.42 -41.12
CA LEU A 920 -11.52 -53.53 -39.67
C LEU A 920 -10.76 -52.35 -39.10
N THR A 921 -11.46 -51.51 -38.35
CA THR A 921 -10.86 -50.43 -37.58
C THR A 921 -10.53 -50.93 -36.17
N THR A 922 -9.33 -50.60 -35.69
CA THR A 922 -8.90 -50.85 -34.32
C THR A 922 -8.39 -49.55 -33.73
N ALA A 923 -8.85 -49.18 -32.54
CA ALA A 923 -8.38 -48.02 -31.81
C ALA A 923 -8.06 -48.42 -30.37
N VAL A 924 -6.87 -48.10 -29.88
CA VAL A 924 -6.45 -48.33 -28.50
C VAL A 924 -6.04 -47.00 -27.89
N ARG A 925 -6.56 -46.69 -26.70
CA ARG A 925 -6.23 -45.45 -25.98
C ARG A 925 -5.85 -45.78 -24.55
N THR A 926 -4.82 -45.12 -24.03
CA THR A 926 -4.44 -45.17 -22.61
C THR A 926 -4.06 -43.80 -22.09
N SER A 927 -4.55 -43.50 -20.88
CA SER A 927 -4.18 -42.34 -20.07
C SER A 927 -3.90 -42.78 -18.62
N ALA A 928 -3.56 -44.06 -18.43
CA ALA A 928 -3.48 -44.68 -17.11
C ALA A 928 -2.26 -44.21 -16.31
N VAL A 929 -1.19 -43.88 -17.03
CA VAL A 929 0.01 -43.26 -16.46
C VAL A 929 -0.22 -41.75 -16.43
N PRO A 930 -0.22 -41.11 -15.25
CA PRO A 930 -0.33 -39.66 -15.16
C PRO A 930 0.70 -38.99 -16.07
N ASN A 931 0.31 -37.90 -16.71
CA ASN A 931 1.15 -37.14 -17.64
C ASN A 931 1.52 -37.86 -18.94
N PHE A 932 1.06 -39.09 -19.17
CA PHE A 932 1.29 -39.82 -20.41
C PHE A 932 -0.04 -40.14 -21.09
N SER A 933 -0.11 -39.88 -22.39
CA SER A 933 -1.20 -40.33 -23.24
C SER A 933 -0.64 -41.13 -24.39
N PHE A 934 -1.32 -42.23 -24.72
CA PHE A 934 -1.01 -43.01 -25.91
C PHE A 934 -2.29 -43.37 -26.64
N ASP A 935 -2.29 -43.10 -27.94
CA ASP A 935 -3.36 -43.39 -28.87
C ASP A 935 -2.78 -44.19 -30.03
N PHE A 936 -3.34 -45.36 -30.28
CA PHE A 936 -3.07 -46.19 -31.44
C PHE A 936 -4.34 -46.33 -32.27
N SER A 937 -4.20 -46.26 -33.58
CA SER A 937 -5.27 -46.61 -34.51
C SER A 937 -4.72 -47.37 -35.69
N ALA A 938 -5.48 -48.33 -36.20
CA ALA A 938 -5.13 -49.10 -37.38
C ALA A 938 -6.37 -49.46 -38.19
N ARG A 939 -6.18 -49.56 -39.51
CA ARG A 939 -7.19 -50.09 -40.44
C ARG A 939 -6.65 -51.29 -41.18
N HIS A 940 -7.42 -52.37 -41.24
CA HIS A 940 -7.07 -53.58 -41.95
C HIS A 940 -8.09 -53.88 -43.05
N ASP A 941 -7.62 -54.32 -44.20
CA ASP A 941 -8.43 -54.82 -45.31
C ASP A 941 -8.61 -56.33 -45.16
N PHE A 942 -9.84 -56.82 -45.28
CA PHE A 942 -10.10 -58.28 -45.32
C PHE A 942 -9.87 -58.88 -46.71
N TYR A 943 -9.58 -58.06 -47.71
CA TYR A 943 -9.43 -58.48 -49.10
C TYR A 943 -7.97 -58.43 -49.55
N ASP A 944 -7.64 -59.23 -50.57
CA ASP A 944 -6.36 -59.17 -51.25
C ASP A 944 -6.14 -57.82 -51.99
N THR A 945 -4.96 -57.62 -52.59
CA THR A 945 -4.66 -56.38 -53.33
C THR A 945 -5.49 -56.18 -54.59
N LEU A 946 -6.11 -57.24 -55.11
CA LEU A 946 -6.95 -57.24 -56.31
C LEU A 946 -8.45 -57.10 -55.97
N GLY A 947 -8.81 -57.17 -54.68
CA GLY A 947 -10.19 -57.15 -54.19
C GLY A 947 -10.93 -58.49 -54.31
N ASN A 948 -10.23 -59.59 -54.61
CA ASN A 948 -10.79 -60.90 -54.89
C ASN A 948 -10.72 -61.80 -53.65
N GLY A 949 -11.87 -62.12 -53.06
CA GLY A 949 -11.97 -63.05 -51.94
C GLY A 949 -11.49 -62.51 -50.59
N LEU A 950 -11.90 -63.18 -49.52
CA LEU A 950 -11.42 -62.88 -48.17
C LEU A 950 -10.02 -63.48 -47.99
N ASP A 951 -9.09 -62.67 -47.48
CA ASP A 951 -7.72 -63.05 -47.13
C ASP A 951 -7.44 -62.64 -45.67
N ARG A 952 -6.23 -62.92 -45.18
CA ARG A 952 -5.77 -62.49 -43.86
C ARG A 952 -5.83 -60.96 -43.75
N PRO A 953 -6.37 -60.38 -42.65
CA PRO A 953 -6.49 -58.93 -42.49
C PRO A 953 -5.17 -58.19 -42.74
N ARG A 954 -5.09 -57.46 -43.85
CA ARG A 954 -3.90 -56.75 -44.29
C ARG A 954 -3.92 -55.32 -43.78
N LEU A 955 -2.89 -54.91 -43.05
CA LEU A 955 -2.77 -53.54 -42.54
C LEU A 955 -2.68 -52.51 -43.68
N LEU A 956 -3.65 -51.59 -43.74
CA LEU A 956 -3.70 -50.48 -44.69
C LEU A 956 -3.02 -49.24 -44.16
N ASN A 957 -3.21 -48.92 -42.89
CA ASN A 957 -2.55 -47.82 -42.22
C ASN A 957 -2.57 -48.01 -40.71
N PHE A 958 -1.65 -47.34 -40.04
CA PHE A 958 -1.72 -47.13 -38.61
C PHE A 958 -1.22 -45.74 -38.24
N SER A 959 -1.67 -45.27 -37.08
CA SER A 959 -1.18 -44.07 -36.42
C SER A 959 -0.89 -44.40 -34.96
N ILE A 960 0.26 -43.98 -34.46
CA ILE A 960 0.58 -43.98 -33.03
C ILE A 960 0.89 -42.54 -32.63
N THR A 961 0.20 -42.05 -31.61
CA THR A 961 0.49 -40.80 -30.94
C THR A 961 0.84 -41.11 -29.50
N SER A 962 2.04 -40.72 -29.06
CA SER A 962 2.47 -40.81 -27.67
C SER A 962 2.84 -39.41 -27.20
N ALA A 963 2.30 -38.95 -26.08
CA ALA A 963 2.64 -37.67 -25.49
C ALA A 963 2.95 -37.81 -24.02
N TYR A 964 3.97 -37.10 -23.56
CA TYR A 964 4.39 -37.03 -22.18
C TYR A 964 4.50 -35.56 -21.74
N ASN A 965 3.81 -35.20 -20.67
CA ASN A 965 3.71 -33.84 -20.15
C ASN A 965 4.24 -33.76 -18.71
N PHE A 966 5.53 -33.53 -18.55
CA PHE A 966 6.16 -33.38 -17.26
C PHE A 966 6.08 -31.93 -16.77
N ASN A 967 5.41 -31.72 -15.64
CA ASN A 967 5.42 -30.44 -14.93
C ASN A 967 5.90 -30.69 -13.50
N ARG A 968 7.06 -30.12 -13.14
CA ARG A 968 7.66 -30.23 -11.82
C ARG A 968 8.24 -28.90 -11.38
N THR A 969 8.33 -28.73 -10.08
CA THR A 969 9.01 -27.60 -9.46
C THR A 969 10.24 -28.10 -8.74
N PHE A 970 11.41 -27.55 -9.06
CA PHE A 970 12.67 -27.88 -8.40
C PHE A 970 12.91 -26.87 -7.28
N SER A 971 13.25 -27.33 -6.08
CA SER A 971 13.72 -26.46 -5.00
C SER A 971 15.23 -26.59 -4.93
N PHE A 972 15.97 -25.48 -4.99
CA PHE A 972 17.40 -25.47 -4.72
C PHE A 972 17.64 -25.08 -3.26
N GLY A 973 18.04 -26.03 -2.44
CA GLY A 973 18.36 -25.88 -1.02
C GLY A 973 18.99 -27.16 -0.45
N PRO A 974 19.49 -27.14 0.79
CA PRO A 974 19.91 -28.38 1.46
C PRO A 974 18.75 -29.41 1.46
N PRO A 975 19.05 -30.72 1.45
CA PRO A 975 18.02 -31.75 1.38
C PRO A 975 16.98 -31.53 2.47
N LEU A 976 15.74 -31.27 2.04
CA LEU A 976 14.61 -31.04 2.93
C LEU A 976 14.41 -32.27 3.82
N SER A 977 14.10 -32.05 5.09
CA SER A 977 13.71 -33.14 5.97
C SER A 977 12.44 -33.83 5.42
N PRO A 978 12.19 -35.12 5.72
CA PRO A 978 11.05 -35.86 5.18
C PRO A 978 9.69 -35.16 5.38
N GLY A 979 9.53 -34.35 6.44
CA GLY A 979 8.34 -33.55 6.70
C GLY A 979 8.20 -32.31 5.80
N GLU A 980 9.32 -31.66 5.44
CA GLU A 980 9.33 -30.48 4.56
C GLU A 980 9.14 -30.87 3.09
N ALA A 981 9.65 -32.03 2.67
CA ALA A 981 9.45 -32.58 1.34
C ALA A 981 7.97 -32.87 1.02
N ALA A 982 7.18 -33.30 2.01
CA ALA A 982 5.75 -33.54 1.88
C ALA A 982 4.96 -32.23 1.70
N SER A 983 5.32 -31.15 2.41
CA SER A 983 4.73 -29.83 2.25
C SER A 983 5.07 -29.16 0.92
N ALA A 984 6.30 -29.38 0.40
CA ALA A 984 6.70 -28.91 -0.93
C ALA A 984 5.91 -29.60 -2.06
N LEU A 985 5.57 -30.89 -1.90
CA LEU A 985 4.69 -31.64 -2.81
C LEU A 985 3.21 -31.23 -2.72
N ALA A 986 2.79 -30.67 -1.58
CA ALA A 986 1.42 -30.18 -1.35
C ALA A 986 1.16 -28.75 -1.87
N GLY A 987 2.16 -28.10 -2.49
CA GLY A 987 1.98 -26.83 -3.19
C GLY A 987 1.94 -25.58 -2.31
N SER A 988 2.45 -25.63 -1.06
CA SER A 988 2.68 -24.39 -0.31
C SER A 988 3.90 -23.66 -0.88
N GLY A 989 3.65 -22.63 -1.70
CA GLY A 989 4.68 -21.87 -2.39
C GLY A 989 5.62 -21.14 -1.44
N GLY A 990 6.91 -21.49 -1.52
CA GLY A 990 8.04 -20.71 -1.01
C GLY A 990 8.89 -20.18 -2.16
N ASP A 991 9.63 -19.09 -1.92
CA ASP A 991 10.38 -18.29 -2.90
C ASP A 991 11.54 -19.01 -3.64
N ASP A 992 11.87 -20.25 -3.25
CA ASP A 992 13.01 -21.02 -3.77
C ASP A 992 12.63 -22.14 -4.74
N GLN A 993 11.35 -22.19 -5.13
CA GLN A 993 10.80 -23.14 -6.07
C GLN A 993 10.88 -22.64 -7.53
N LEU A 994 11.72 -23.28 -8.34
CA LEU A 994 11.92 -22.99 -9.76
C LEU A 994 11.12 -23.98 -10.63
N PRO A 995 10.09 -23.51 -11.37
CA PRO A 995 9.27 -24.39 -12.20
C PRO A 995 10.05 -24.88 -13.43
N PHE A 996 9.77 -26.13 -13.80
CA PHE A 996 10.23 -26.78 -15.01
C PHE A 996 9.07 -27.50 -15.69
N ASN A 997 8.82 -27.09 -16.93
CA ASN A 997 7.82 -27.70 -17.79
C ASN A 997 8.52 -28.35 -18.96
N PHE A 998 8.20 -29.62 -19.23
CA PHE A 998 8.69 -30.36 -20.37
C PHE A 998 7.55 -31.17 -20.98
N SER A 999 7.27 -30.95 -22.26
CA SER A 999 6.38 -31.80 -23.02
C SER A 999 7.09 -32.35 -24.24
N ILE A 1000 6.89 -33.64 -24.48
CA ILE A 1000 7.32 -34.30 -25.70
C ILE A 1000 6.14 -35.09 -26.27
N SER A 1001 5.87 -34.92 -27.55
CA SER A 1001 4.93 -35.76 -28.28
C SER A 1001 5.59 -36.34 -29.51
N HIS A 1002 5.24 -37.58 -29.82
CA HIS A 1002 5.68 -38.28 -31.01
C HIS A 1002 4.44 -38.84 -31.71
N THR A 1003 4.31 -38.50 -32.99
CA THR A 1003 3.25 -38.99 -33.86
C THR A 1003 3.90 -39.69 -35.05
N ILE A 1004 3.58 -40.96 -35.24
CA ILE A 1004 3.93 -41.73 -36.43
C ILE A 1004 2.66 -42.16 -37.15
N THR A 1005 2.59 -41.86 -38.43
CA THR A 1005 1.52 -42.31 -39.31
C THR A 1005 2.13 -43.01 -40.51
N GLN A 1006 1.66 -44.22 -40.80
CA GLN A 1006 2.06 -44.95 -42.00
C GLN A 1006 0.83 -45.31 -42.82
N ILE A 1007 0.88 -44.99 -44.11
CA ILE A 1007 -0.16 -45.31 -45.09
C ILE A 1007 0.43 -46.27 -46.13
N LYS A 1008 -0.12 -47.48 -46.21
CA LYS A 1008 0.27 -48.54 -47.14
C LYS A 1008 -0.71 -48.59 -48.32
N GLN A 1009 -0.60 -47.62 -49.24
CA GLN A 1009 -1.25 -47.68 -50.56
C GLN A 1009 -0.51 -48.66 -51.50
N PRO A 1010 -1.07 -49.07 -52.66
CA PRO A 1010 -0.30 -49.73 -53.71
C PRO A 1010 0.75 -48.75 -54.31
N ARG A 1011 1.85 -48.56 -53.56
CA ARG A 1011 3.08 -47.76 -53.80
C ARG A 1011 2.90 -46.27 -54.19
N PRO A 1012 3.66 -45.33 -53.56
CA PRO A 1012 4.63 -45.53 -52.48
C PRO A 1012 3.98 -45.64 -51.08
N VAL A 1013 4.65 -46.33 -50.17
CA VAL A 1013 4.31 -46.31 -48.74
C VAL A 1013 4.73 -44.95 -48.18
N VAL A 1014 3.79 -44.18 -47.63
CA VAL A 1014 4.09 -42.88 -47.03
C VAL A 1014 4.17 -43.05 -45.53
N THR A 1015 5.32 -42.73 -44.95
CA THR A 1015 5.52 -42.73 -43.49
C THR A 1015 5.88 -41.31 -43.06
N THR A 1016 5.05 -40.72 -42.19
CA THR A 1016 5.32 -39.43 -41.56
C THR A 1016 5.58 -39.65 -40.07
N GLN A 1017 6.65 -39.05 -39.58
CA GLN A 1017 7.06 -39.15 -38.18
C GLN A 1017 7.45 -37.77 -37.67
N GLN A 1018 6.75 -37.29 -36.64
CA GLN A 1018 6.97 -35.98 -36.07
C GLN A 1018 7.17 -36.08 -34.57
N VAL A 1019 8.21 -35.41 -34.07
CA VAL A 1019 8.46 -35.21 -32.64
C VAL A 1019 8.30 -33.74 -32.33
N ASN A 1020 7.42 -33.39 -31.40
CA ASN A 1020 7.30 -32.04 -30.88
C ASN A 1020 7.83 -32.00 -29.45
N LEU A 1021 8.73 -31.07 -29.17
CA LEU A 1021 9.35 -30.87 -27.87
C LEU A 1021 9.11 -29.44 -27.43
N ASN A 1022 8.65 -29.25 -26.20
CA ASN A 1022 8.61 -27.96 -25.54
C ASN A 1022 9.22 -28.10 -24.15
N ALA A 1023 10.18 -27.25 -23.83
CA ALA A 1023 10.80 -27.19 -22.52
C ALA A 1023 10.82 -25.73 -22.04
N SER A 1024 10.52 -25.49 -20.76
CA SER A 1024 10.69 -24.20 -20.13
C SER A 1024 11.28 -24.41 -18.75
N LEU A 1025 12.45 -23.83 -18.51
CA LEU A 1025 13.23 -23.99 -17.30
C LEU A 1025 13.61 -22.62 -16.75
N LYS A 1026 13.28 -22.37 -15.48
CA LYS A 1026 13.80 -21.22 -14.75
C LYS A 1026 15.19 -21.60 -14.19
N LEU A 1027 16.28 -21.13 -14.82
CA LEU A 1027 17.66 -21.47 -14.44
C LEU A 1027 18.08 -20.83 -13.11
N THR A 1028 17.63 -19.60 -12.86
CA THR A 1028 17.87 -18.86 -11.62
C THR A 1028 16.62 -18.01 -11.30
N LYS A 1029 16.56 -17.34 -10.15
CA LYS A 1029 15.47 -16.39 -9.86
C LYS A 1029 15.28 -15.34 -10.97
N SER A 1030 16.34 -15.00 -11.70
CA SER A 1030 16.36 -13.99 -12.78
C SER A 1030 16.42 -14.52 -14.21
N TRP A 1031 16.75 -15.80 -14.45
CA TRP A 1031 16.86 -16.36 -15.80
C TRP A 1031 15.80 -17.43 -16.07
N GLN A 1032 15.17 -17.34 -17.23
CA GLN A 1032 14.30 -18.38 -17.78
C GLN A 1032 14.69 -18.68 -19.22
N VAL A 1033 14.76 -19.97 -19.54
CA VAL A 1033 15.01 -20.48 -20.88
C VAL A 1033 13.82 -21.30 -21.32
N SER A 1034 13.28 -21.00 -22.50
CA SER A 1034 12.27 -21.82 -23.15
C SER A 1034 12.82 -22.31 -24.48
N TYR A 1035 12.58 -23.58 -24.79
CA TYR A 1035 12.99 -24.22 -26.02
C TYR A 1035 11.79 -24.94 -26.62
N ALA A 1036 11.51 -24.68 -27.88
CA ALA A 1036 10.46 -25.36 -28.63
C ALA A 1036 11.05 -25.90 -29.94
N GLN A 1037 10.72 -27.13 -30.28
CA GLN A 1037 11.16 -27.78 -31.50
C GLN A 1037 10.05 -28.67 -32.06
N SER A 1038 9.88 -28.62 -33.38
CA SER A 1038 9.15 -29.62 -34.15
C SER A 1038 10.12 -30.26 -35.13
N TYR A 1039 10.36 -31.56 -34.96
CA TYR A 1039 11.33 -32.33 -35.73
C TYR A 1039 10.60 -33.39 -36.56
N ASP A 1040 10.83 -33.38 -37.87
CA ASP A 1040 10.34 -34.41 -38.77
C ASP A 1040 11.44 -35.47 -38.95
N LEU A 1041 11.19 -36.65 -38.38
CA LEU A 1041 12.11 -37.79 -38.43
C LEU A 1041 12.20 -38.39 -39.84
N SER A 1042 11.16 -38.24 -40.68
CA SER A 1042 11.16 -38.73 -42.06
C SER A 1042 12.08 -37.90 -42.95
N SER A 1043 12.03 -36.56 -42.84
CA SER A 1043 12.92 -35.66 -43.58
C SER A 1043 14.25 -35.37 -42.89
N LYS A 1044 14.44 -35.85 -41.65
CA LYS A 1044 15.60 -35.58 -40.79
C LYS A 1044 15.88 -34.08 -40.63
N ALA A 1045 14.82 -33.28 -40.52
CA ALA A 1045 14.92 -31.83 -40.46
C ALA A 1045 13.99 -31.26 -39.38
N SER A 1046 14.41 -30.16 -38.75
CA SER A 1046 13.53 -29.38 -37.87
C SER A 1046 12.62 -28.49 -38.73
N SER A 1047 11.31 -28.67 -38.61
CA SER A 1047 10.33 -27.80 -39.25
C SER A 1047 10.17 -26.46 -38.51
N PHE A 1048 10.36 -26.48 -37.19
CA PHE A 1048 10.36 -25.31 -36.31
C PHE A 1048 11.35 -25.50 -35.17
N GLN A 1049 12.09 -24.45 -34.81
CA GLN A 1049 12.97 -24.43 -33.65
C GLN A 1049 13.05 -23.00 -33.11
N GLU A 1050 12.84 -22.83 -31.81
CA GLU A 1050 12.90 -21.53 -31.15
C GLU A 1050 13.51 -21.67 -29.74
N VAL A 1051 14.45 -20.78 -29.44
CA VAL A 1051 15.04 -20.61 -28.12
C VAL A 1051 14.65 -19.21 -27.63
N VAL A 1052 14.04 -19.15 -26.46
CA VAL A 1052 13.66 -17.89 -25.80
C VAL A 1052 14.43 -17.77 -24.49
N LEU A 1053 15.16 -16.68 -24.33
CA LEU A 1053 15.86 -16.33 -23.10
C LEU A 1053 15.18 -15.11 -22.49
N THR A 1054 14.78 -15.22 -21.23
CA THR A 1054 14.24 -14.10 -20.45
C THR A 1054 15.16 -13.84 -19.27
N LYS A 1055 15.58 -12.57 -19.10
CA LYS A 1055 16.44 -12.12 -18.01
C LYS A 1055 15.79 -10.98 -17.24
N ASP A 1056 15.63 -11.17 -15.95
CA ASP A 1056 15.28 -10.14 -14.98
C ASP A 1056 16.52 -9.30 -14.65
N LEU A 1057 16.45 -8.01 -14.96
CA LEU A 1057 17.51 -7.01 -14.80
C LEU A 1057 17.08 -5.97 -13.74
N HIS A 1058 16.42 -6.42 -12.67
CA HIS A 1058 15.95 -5.61 -11.56
C HIS A 1058 14.78 -4.68 -11.93
N CYS A 1059 15.07 -3.58 -12.63
CA CYS A 1059 14.08 -2.59 -13.09
C CYS A 1059 13.61 -2.88 -14.54
N TRP A 1060 14.39 -3.69 -15.26
CA TRP A 1060 14.14 -4.08 -16.64
C TRP A 1060 13.94 -5.60 -16.77
N GLN A 1061 13.31 -6.01 -17.85
CA GLN A 1061 13.30 -7.39 -18.32
C GLN A 1061 13.76 -7.42 -19.77
N GLY A 1062 14.84 -8.18 -20.01
CA GLY A 1062 15.31 -8.52 -21.34
C GLY A 1062 14.64 -9.81 -21.82
N TYR A 1063 14.22 -9.80 -23.07
CA TYR A 1063 13.67 -10.97 -23.76
C TYR A 1063 14.40 -11.12 -25.09
N PHE A 1064 14.95 -12.30 -25.34
CA PHE A 1064 15.63 -12.63 -26.58
C PHE A 1064 14.98 -13.89 -27.15
N SER A 1065 14.42 -13.80 -28.35
CA SER A 1065 13.98 -14.98 -29.11
C SER A 1065 14.94 -15.20 -30.27
N TRP A 1066 15.34 -16.44 -30.45
CA TRP A 1066 16.20 -16.89 -31.54
C TRP A 1066 15.62 -18.13 -32.20
N ARG A 1067 15.50 -18.06 -33.52
CA ARG A 1067 15.07 -19.14 -34.39
C ARG A 1067 16.26 -19.56 -35.25
N PRO A 1068 17.00 -20.61 -34.87
CA PRO A 1068 18.22 -21.01 -35.58
C PRO A 1068 17.94 -21.64 -36.95
N SER A 1069 16.80 -22.32 -37.11
CA SER A 1069 16.45 -23.10 -38.29
C SER A 1069 15.00 -22.85 -38.71
N GLY A 1070 14.64 -23.30 -39.92
CA GLY A 1070 13.31 -23.10 -40.51
C GLY A 1070 13.16 -21.81 -41.34
N PHE A 1071 11.96 -21.60 -41.89
CA PHE A 1071 11.66 -20.58 -42.93
C PHE A 1071 11.80 -19.12 -42.47
N ARG A 1072 11.82 -18.84 -41.16
CA ARG A 1072 12.08 -17.50 -40.59
C ARG A 1072 13.20 -17.54 -39.55
N LYS A 1073 14.34 -18.10 -39.97
CA LYS A 1073 15.57 -18.02 -39.17
C LYS A 1073 15.91 -16.56 -38.87
N GLY A 1074 16.15 -16.25 -37.61
CA GLY A 1074 16.24 -14.86 -37.17
C GLY A 1074 16.31 -14.77 -35.66
N TYR A 1075 16.41 -13.56 -35.15
CA TYR A 1075 16.40 -13.28 -33.72
C TYR A 1075 15.83 -11.90 -33.48
N TYR A 1076 15.23 -11.67 -32.33
CA TYR A 1076 14.86 -10.33 -31.91
C TYR A 1076 14.99 -10.17 -30.40
N PHE A 1077 15.21 -8.93 -30.00
CA PHE A 1077 15.36 -8.52 -28.62
C PHE A 1077 14.25 -7.55 -28.24
N ILE A 1078 13.74 -7.71 -27.02
CA ILE A 1078 12.81 -6.78 -26.38
C ILE A 1078 13.41 -6.40 -25.04
N LEU A 1079 13.44 -5.10 -24.76
CA LEU A 1079 13.81 -4.55 -23.46
C LEU A 1079 12.62 -3.79 -22.91
N SER A 1080 12.13 -4.21 -21.74
CA SER A 1080 10.91 -3.66 -21.14
C SER A 1080 11.11 -3.30 -19.67
N VAL A 1081 10.46 -2.24 -19.20
CA VAL A 1081 10.49 -1.85 -17.77
C VAL A 1081 9.49 -2.70 -16.99
N LYS A 1082 9.87 -3.25 -15.84
CA LYS A 1082 9.03 -4.21 -15.08
C LYS A 1082 7.86 -3.55 -14.36
N ALA A 1083 8.12 -2.45 -13.66
CA ALA A 1083 7.15 -1.77 -12.80
C ALA A 1083 6.25 -0.76 -13.54
N LEU A 1084 6.39 -0.64 -14.86
CA LEU A 1084 5.43 0.04 -15.74
C LEU A 1084 4.92 -0.99 -16.76
N PRO A 1085 4.10 -1.98 -16.33
CA PRO A 1085 3.62 -3.05 -17.20
C PRO A 1085 2.81 -2.55 -18.40
N GLU A 1086 2.37 -1.29 -18.43
CA GLU A 1086 1.83 -0.60 -19.62
C GLU A 1086 2.83 -0.42 -20.77
N LEU A 1087 4.14 -0.39 -20.50
CA LEU A 1087 5.16 -0.56 -21.55
C LEU A 1087 5.19 -2.01 -22.04
N LYS A 1088 4.81 -2.96 -21.17
CA LYS A 1088 4.78 -4.39 -21.41
C LYS A 1088 3.43 -4.92 -21.89
N ILE A 1089 3.02 -4.51 -23.09
CA ILE A 1089 1.97 -5.25 -23.83
C ILE A 1089 2.63 -6.16 -24.87
N SER A 1090 3.34 -7.18 -24.40
CA SER A 1090 3.54 -8.38 -25.20
C SER A 1090 2.38 -9.35 -24.92
N LYS A 1091 1.21 -9.07 -25.48
CA LYS A 1091 0.29 -10.16 -25.87
C LYS A 1091 0.64 -10.53 -27.31
N GLU A 1092 1.82 -11.13 -27.48
CA GLU A 1092 1.95 -12.03 -28.62
C GLU A 1092 1.31 -13.36 -28.23
N PRO A 1093 0.57 -13.98 -29.15
CA PRO A 1093 0.02 -15.31 -28.95
C PRO A 1093 1.19 -16.29 -28.98
N VAL A 1094 1.74 -16.61 -27.82
CA VAL A 1094 2.36 -17.93 -27.67
C VAL A 1094 1.21 -18.90 -27.85
N GLY A 1095 1.28 -19.71 -28.91
CA GLY A 1095 0.21 -20.60 -29.32
C GLY A 1095 -0.32 -21.50 -28.20
N LEU A 1096 -1.60 -21.85 -28.37
CA LEU A 1096 -2.37 -22.86 -27.66
C LEU A 1096 -2.78 -22.53 -26.21
N GLY A 1097 -3.89 -21.80 -26.11
CA GLY A 1097 -4.74 -21.76 -24.93
C GLY A 1097 -6.05 -21.06 -25.26
N THR A 1098 -7.09 -21.83 -25.55
CA THR A 1098 -8.48 -21.39 -25.62
C THR A 1098 -8.81 -20.42 -24.49
N PHE A 1099 -9.29 -19.22 -24.82
CA PHE A 1099 -9.90 -18.32 -23.84
C PHE A 1099 -11.11 -19.03 -23.21
N LEU A 1100 -10.95 -19.50 -21.97
CA LEU A 1100 -12.08 -19.91 -21.14
C LEU A 1100 -12.78 -18.65 -20.60
N PRO A 1101 -14.09 -18.47 -20.83
CA PRO A 1101 -14.85 -17.35 -20.30
C PRO A 1101 -15.11 -17.61 -18.81
N GLY A 1102 -14.26 -17.09 -17.92
CA GLY A 1102 -14.43 -17.45 -16.51
C GLY A 1102 -13.58 -16.73 -15.47
N THR A 1103 -13.11 -15.50 -15.68
CA THR A 1103 -12.59 -14.67 -14.57
C THR A 1103 -12.61 -13.20 -14.96
N PHE A 1104 -13.79 -12.58 -14.87
CA PHE A 1104 -13.92 -11.16 -14.55
C PHE A 1104 -14.66 -11.11 -13.22
N ARG A 1105 -13.93 -10.84 -12.14
CA ARG A 1105 -14.51 -10.29 -10.91
C ARG A 1105 -14.14 -8.82 -10.86
#